data_AF-A0A2V4BSW4-F1
#
_entry.id   AF-A0A2V4BSW4-F1
#
_cell.length_a   1.000
_cell.length_b   1.000
_cell.length_c   1.000
_cell.angle_alpha   90.00
_cell.angle_beta   90.00
_cell.angle_gamma   90.00
#
_symmetry.space_group_name_H-M   'P 1'
#
loop_
_entity.id
_entity.type
_entity.pdbx_description
1 polymer ?
#
loop_
_entity_poly.entity_id
_entity_poly.type
_entity_poly.pdbx_seq_one_letter_code
_entity_poly.pdbx_strand_id
1 'polypeptide(L)'
;MKKNIFSTLLFLLISIISFAQSSCYETVILPKDPKLGGGDKQGSVLIGNTYGPGQGPGIYVVADGAYRLYMNGELLAYDYGAGRSRFIPLTFLPGTNAISVLGVNGAAAPGVMIHIDELHQSYGTNANWKSKTSNYIFDVNWKNKSFDTSQWGGATEQSTGSLTSTPSGLIISGAKFPSNSNAKWIWTGSTSDPSGVFRFTFDIKAFGYGAATNGGENATVVVVDNMNDFLTENQKAGPRIILLKEGTYDFREYKNTNTCFVPCNSTLNTYKGDFVDLANNCPGTKRTVQSWSRLVWVGKDKSYIGMGRGASLRGASFYCNNGQSNMIFRNLKIWDVNPHIIEAGDGISVNGAPNVWVDHCTFKWISDGNDVSGSNGQTWSWNYVNGDNEFMCSKSDNYAAAIDNSKLTYDHVYWENCQGRDPDAAGGDFIHIINNYHNVNKYYAVGGLNSSEILVEGTVFNTVSQPLIAGSNAKIYQRNNQFISSGSFRRDNVVIADFKDPVFTPPYTIPIENLSTVAASVKNGAGAGGRWRTLPLYTDAALQSNKAPVVVITSPIDTALFSNLNSIIINTNASDADGTVAKVEFYSGTIKLGEDTSAPYSFTITNPAACSTYSIVAIATDNNGNTTMSMPVIFNVNNTYTIYKTNTAPVIDGNIDGLWTNANGYAPALNKNLTGVISNEVDLSGTCKALWDTNYLYLLANITDNVKVNDSPNFYDDDSVEFYVDINNDKSTSYGANDAQYSFGWNDGSNVGTLPSGRSTNGINYAITSNANGYILEARIPWTTMQAVPQIGQQLGFDFMTNDDDDNGARDGKLSWNASTDAAWNNPSLFGTAVLQGVISTSRINNSKNNPEIFMNNSDETNSNSNSVTLFKVYPNPTTGIINIDTSQNALVHVYDSAGKKVLEKQITTTNNQIDLTNQITGIYILNISTEDGQYKTIKVVKL
;
A
#
# COMPACT_ATOMS: atom_id res chain seq x y z
N MET A 1 -55.82 -14.02 -11.01
CA MET A 1 -56.21 -14.43 -12.36
C MET A 1 -56.21 -13.18 -13.25
N LYS A 2 -55.32 -13.12 -14.26
CA LYS A 2 -55.26 -12.16 -15.39
C LYS A 2 -55.07 -10.63 -15.13
N LYS A 3 -54.06 -10.12 -15.87
CA LYS A 3 -53.97 -8.88 -16.69
C LYS A 3 -53.35 -7.59 -16.11
N ASN A 4 -52.18 -7.30 -16.70
CA ASN A 4 -51.68 -6.05 -17.31
C ASN A 4 -51.68 -4.72 -16.52
N ILE A 5 -50.50 -4.09 -16.53
CA ILE A 5 -50.12 -2.75 -17.06
C ILE A 5 -49.04 -2.16 -16.12
N PHE A 6 -47.79 -2.02 -16.59
CA PHE A 6 -47.07 -0.74 -16.67
C PHE A 6 -45.63 -0.95 -17.17
N SER A 7 -45.37 -0.33 -18.32
CA SER A 7 -44.05 -0.01 -18.87
C SER A 7 -43.42 1.13 -18.05
N THR A 8 -42.08 1.23 -18.16
CA THR A 8 -41.23 2.42 -17.92
C THR A 8 -40.96 2.85 -16.48
N LEU A 9 -39.77 2.51 -15.97
CA LEU A 9 -38.74 3.46 -15.50
C LEU A 9 -37.47 2.68 -15.11
N LEU A 10 -36.46 2.67 -15.97
CA LEU A 10 -35.09 2.30 -15.57
C LEU A 10 -34.28 3.60 -15.61
N PHE A 11 -34.34 4.36 -14.51
CA PHE A 11 -33.41 5.47 -14.30
C PHE A 11 -32.03 4.85 -14.03
N LEU A 12 -31.12 5.06 -14.98
CA LEU A 12 -29.71 4.80 -14.84
C LEU A 12 -29.18 5.75 -13.75
N LEU A 13 -29.04 5.28 -12.51
CA LEU A 13 -28.21 5.95 -11.53
C LEU A 13 -26.76 5.84 -12.02
N ILE A 14 -26.29 6.85 -12.73
CA ILE A 14 -24.86 7.11 -12.85
C ILE A 14 -24.43 7.59 -11.47
N SER A 15 -24.04 6.65 -10.61
CA SER A 15 -23.27 6.97 -9.42
C SER A 15 -21.94 7.56 -9.88
N ILE A 16 -21.83 8.89 -9.81
CA ILE A 16 -20.54 9.56 -9.87
C ILE A 16 -19.79 9.10 -8.62
N ILE A 17 -18.92 8.11 -8.78
CA ILE A 17 -17.98 7.68 -7.74
C ILE A 17 -17.01 8.85 -7.58
N SER A 18 -17.18 9.66 -6.53
CA SER A 18 -16.16 10.64 -6.15
C SER A 18 -14.94 9.86 -5.66
N PHE A 19 -13.88 9.92 -6.46
CA PHE A 19 -12.61 9.31 -6.10
C PHE A 19 -12.00 10.08 -4.91
N ALA A 20 -11.17 9.39 -4.12
CA ALA A 20 -10.37 9.97 -3.05
C ALA A 20 -9.30 10.88 -3.68
N GLN A 21 -9.72 12.09 -4.01
CA GLN A 21 -8.93 13.14 -4.65
C GLN A 21 -8.87 14.30 -3.67
N SER A 22 -7.67 14.70 -3.26
CA SER A 22 -7.42 15.98 -2.60
C SER A 22 -7.31 17.05 -3.68
N SER A 23 -7.90 18.22 -3.46
CA SER A 23 -7.76 19.35 -4.37
C SER A 23 -6.31 19.86 -4.37
N CYS A 24 -5.87 20.53 -5.45
CA CYS A 24 -4.53 21.12 -5.55
C CYS A 24 -4.25 22.21 -4.51
N TYR A 25 -5.30 22.71 -3.83
CA TYR A 25 -5.19 23.65 -2.72
C TYR A 25 -4.68 22.99 -1.42
N GLU A 26 -4.43 21.67 -1.43
CA GLU A 26 -3.97 20.88 -0.28
C GLU A 26 -2.54 20.32 -0.43
N THR A 27 -1.81 20.69 -1.50
CA THR A 27 -0.45 20.18 -1.74
C THR A 27 0.59 21.10 -1.08
N VAL A 28 1.37 20.55 -0.16
CA VAL A 28 2.44 21.28 0.55
C VAL A 28 3.80 20.81 0.05
N ILE A 29 4.71 21.76 -0.18
CA ILE A 29 6.07 21.44 -0.63
C ILE A 29 6.87 20.84 0.52
N LEU A 30 7.36 19.60 0.34
CA LEU A 30 8.31 19.02 1.27
C LEU A 30 9.64 19.78 1.24
N PRO A 31 10.26 20.08 2.40
CA PRO A 31 11.56 20.73 2.46
C PRO A 31 12.62 20.00 1.62
N LYS A 32 13.39 20.76 0.84
CA LYS A 32 14.50 20.24 0.02
C LYS A 32 15.83 20.14 0.79
N ASP A 33 15.90 20.68 2.00
CA ASP A 33 17.11 20.61 2.84
C ASP A 33 17.44 19.15 3.21
N PRO A 34 18.64 18.64 2.90
CA PRO A 34 19.08 17.30 3.32
C PRO A 34 19.00 17.02 4.82
N LYS A 35 19.11 18.04 5.68
CA LYS A 35 18.93 17.90 7.15
C LYS A 35 17.52 17.44 7.53
N LEU A 36 16.55 17.76 6.68
CA LEU A 36 15.15 17.35 6.77
C LEU A 36 14.85 16.18 5.82
N GLY A 37 15.88 15.51 5.32
CA GLY A 37 15.78 14.38 4.40
C GLY A 37 15.43 14.74 2.96
N GLY A 38 15.70 15.98 2.55
CA GLY A 38 15.67 16.34 1.13
C GLY A 38 16.70 15.53 0.34
N GLY A 39 16.22 14.78 -0.66
CA GLY A 39 17.07 13.92 -1.51
C GLY A 39 17.25 12.49 -0.99
N ASP A 40 16.67 12.14 0.17
CA ASP A 40 16.66 10.76 0.64
C ASP A 40 15.88 9.86 -0.33
N LYS A 41 16.41 8.66 -0.59
CA LYS A 41 15.76 7.68 -1.48
C LYS A 41 14.83 6.79 -0.66
N GLN A 42 13.63 6.59 -1.17
CA GLN A 42 12.69 5.63 -0.59
C GLN A 42 13.21 4.20 -0.78
N GLY A 43 13.13 3.40 0.27
CA GLY A 43 13.48 1.99 0.21
C GLY A 43 13.86 1.44 1.57
N SER A 44 13.13 0.41 2.02
CA SER A 44 13.50 -0.39 3.18
C SER A 44 13.19 -1.84 2.91
N VAL A 45 14.09 -2.72 3.36
CA VAL A 45 13.93 -4.18 3.26
C VAL A 45 12.83 -4.71 4.19
N LEU A 46 12.30 -3.86 5.08
CA LEU A 46 11.26 -4.22 6.06
C LEU A 46 9.84 -4.12 5.50
N ILE A 47 9.67 -3.47 4.33
CA ILE A 47 8.35 -3.27 3.72
C ILE A 47 7.84 -4.60 3.17
N GLY A 48 6.63 -4.98 3.58
CA GLY A 48 5.98 -6.21 3.13
C GLY A 48 4.99 -5.90 2.01
N ASN A 49 5.30 -6.17 0.75
CA ASN A 49 4.41 -5.77 -0.34
C ASN A 49 3.14 -6.63 -0.48
N THR A 50 2.79 -7.53 0.45
CA THR A 50 1.82 -8.60 0.17
C THR A 50 0.37 -8.29 0.57
N TYR A 51 0.08 -7.18 1.25
CA TYR A 51 -1.27 -6.89 1.78
C TYR A 51 -1.56 -5.40 1.97
N GLY A 52 -2.85 -5.06 2.06
CA GLY A 52 -3.36 -3.70 2.26
C GLY A 52 -3.76 -3.35 3.70
N PRO A 53 -4.31 -2.15 3.93
CA PRO A 53 -4.74 -1.71 5.26
C PRO A 53 -5.76 -2.66 5.88
N GLY A 54 -5.60 -2.90 7.18
CA GLY A 54 -6.45 -3.77 7.99
C GLY A 54 -6.20 -5.26 7.80
N GLN A 55 -5.27 -5.64 6.92
CA GLN A 55 -5.03 -7.04 6.56
C GLN A 55 -3.74 -7.62 7.17
N GLY A 56 -2.90 -6.82 7.82
CA GLY A 56 -1.64 -7.26 8.42
C GLY A 56 -0.97 -6.15 9.25
N PRO A 57 0.21 -6.44 9.86
CA PRO A 57 0.97 -5.45 10.61
C PRO A 57 1.52 -4.34 9.69
N GLY A 58 1.67 -3.13 10.22
CA GLY A 58 2.12 -2.00 9.43
C GLY A 58 1.93 -0.65 10.12
N ILE A 59 2.06 0.42 9.33
CA ILE A 59 1.97 1.80 9.81
C ILE A 59 0.90 2.54 9.01
N TYR A 60 -0.07 3.13 9.70
CA TYR A 60 -0.95 4.15 9.16
C TYR A 60 -0.37 5.52 9.47
N VAL A 61 -0.33 6.41 8.50
CA VAL A 61 0.20 7.77 8.67
C VAL A 61 -0.60 8.77 7.87
N VAL A 62 -0.89 9.91 8.48
CA VAL A 62 -1.49 11.08 7.85
C VAL A 62 -0.86 12.34 8.45
N ALA A 63 -0.80 13.41 7.66
CA ALA A 63 -0.37 14.73 8.11
C ALA A 63 -1.40 15.80 7.76
N ASP A 64 -1.40 16.91 8.51
CA ASP A 64 -2.21 18.09 8.22
C ASP A 64 -1.69 18.85 6.98
N GLY A 65 -0.44 18.62 6.61
CA GLY A 65 0.17 19.01 5.34
C GLY A 65 0.88 17.83 4.69
N ALA A 66 2.17 17.97 4.40
CA ALA A 66 2.99 16.90 3.83
C ALA A 66 3.79 16.14 4.89
N TYR A 67 4.32 14.95 4.56
CA TYR A 67 5.24 14.24 5.45
C TYR A 67 6.32 13.41 4.76
N ARG A 68 7.38 13.11 5.52
CA ARG A 68 8.32 11.99 5.27
C ARG A 68 8.36 11.07 6.48
N LEU A 69 8.14 9.78 6.28
CA LEU A 69 8.15 8.73 7.31
C LEU A 69 9.42 7.89 7.19
N TYR A 70 10.11 7.72 8.31
CA TYR A 70 11.33 6.93 8.43
C TYR A 70 11.16 5.80 9.44
N MET A 71 11.85 4.69 9.16
CA MET A 71 12.01 3.58 10.08
C MET A 71 13.47 3.22 10.20
N ASN A 72 14.00 3.24 11.42
CA ASN A 72 15.39 2.89 11.72
C ASN A 72 16.45 3.59 10.86
N GLY A 73 16.16 4.79 10.34
CA GLY A 73 17.04 5.57 9.48
C GLY A 73 16.65 5.58 8.00
N GLU A 74 15.88 4.61 7.54
CA GLU A 74 15.50 4.43 6.13
C GLU A 74 14.18 5.16 5.82
N LEU A 75 14.11 5.85 4.67
CA LEU A 75 12.89 6.51 4.21
C LEU A 75 11.88 5.45 3.75
N LEU A 76 10.78 5.31 4.48
CA LEU A 76 9.72 4.36 4.17
C LEU A 76 8.73 4.92 3.16
N ALA A 77 8.26 6.15 3.36
CA ALA A 77 7.22 6.76 2.55
C ALA A 77 7.23 8.28 2.70
N TYR A 78 6.64 8.97 1.74
CA TYR A 78 6.33 10.40 1.81
C TYR A 78 5.01 10.70 1.10
N ASP A 79 4.35 11.78 1.51
CA ASP A 79 3.16 12.32 0.84
C ASP A 79 3.25 13.84 0.82
N TYR A 80 2.74 14.44 -0.26
CA TYR A 80 2.66 15.89 -0.44
C TYR A 80 1.26 16.45 -0.13
N GLY A 81 0.24 15.59 -0.08
CA GLY A 81 -1.15 16.00 0.13
C GLY A 81 -1.57 15.97 1.60
N ALA A 82 -2.11 17.09 2.07
CA ALA A 82 -2.77 17.21 3.37
C ALA A 82 -3.93 16.21 3.52
N GLY A 83 -4.12 15.67 4.72
CA GLY A 83 -5.26 14.80 5.06
C GLY A 83 -5.28 13.45 4.36
N ARG A 84 -4.24 13.08 3.60
CA ARG A 84 -4.16 11.79 2.93
C ARG A 84 -3.48 10.75 3.80
N SER A 85 -4.29 9.81 4.28
CA SER A 85 -3.81 8.67 5.05
C SER A 85 -3.25 7.58 4.14
N ARG A 86 -2.10 7.00 4.55
CA ARG A 86 -1.48 5.84 3.91
C ARG A 86 -1.29 4.72 4.91
N PHE A 87 -1.31 3.49 4.38
CA PHE A 87 -0.87 2.30 5.09
C PHE A 87 0.40 1.76 4.45
N ILE A 88 1.41 1.48 5.28
CA ILE A 88 2.67 0.86 4.88
C ILE A 88 2.77 -0.50 5.59
N PRO A 89 2.63 -1.62 4.86
CA PRO A 89 2.82 -2.95 5.43
C PRO A 89 4.29 -3.16 5.83
N LEU A 90 4.54 -3.63 7.06
CA LEU A 90 5.88 -3.61 7.63
C LEU A 90 6.17 -4.80 8.55
N THR A 91 7.44 -5.20 8.60
CA THR A 91 7.98 -6.14 9.59
C THR A 91 8.85 -5.40 10.59
N PHE A 92 8.54 -5.51 11.89
CA PHE A 92 9.35 -4.92 12.95
C PHE A 92 10.41 -5.89 13.44
N LEU A 93 11.61 -5.38 13.74
CA LEU A 93 12.75 -6.20 14.12
C LEU A 93 12.82 -6.38 15.65
N PRO A 94 13.37 -7.50 16.16
CA PRO A 94 13.79 -7.60 17.54
C PRO A 94 14.78 -6.48 17.92
N GLY A 95 14.72 -6.06 19.17
CA GLY A 95 15.46 -4.92 19.70
C GLY A 95 14.69 -3.61 19.61
N THR A 96 15.43 -2.50 19.63
CA THR A 96 14.84 -1.16 19.55
C THR A 96 14.49 -0.79 18.11
N ASN A 97 13.23 -0.38 17.91
CA ASN A 97 12.72 0.18 16.67
C ASN A 97 12.46 1.67 16.86
N ALA A 98 12.67 2.46 15.81
CA ALA A 98 12.44 3.88 15.83
C ALA A 98 11.67 4.36 14.61
N ILE A 99 10.54 5.01 14.89
CA ILE A 99 9.75 5.73 13.90
C ILE A 99 10.06 7.21 14.04
N SER A 100 10.44 7.83 12.93
CA SER A 100 10.59 9.27 12.85
C SER A 100 9.77 9.80 11.68
N VAL A 101 9.09 10.93 11.87
CA VAL A 101 8.31 11.59 10.82
C VAL A 101 8.64 13.08 10.78
N LEU A 102 8.93 13.59 9.59
CA LEU A 102 8.89 15.02 9.32
C LEU A 102 7.48 15.37 8.89
N GLY A 103 6.75 16.16 9.68
CA GLY A 103 5.47 16.75 9.29
C GLY A 103 5.67 18.19 8.81
N VAL A 104 4.94 18.59 7.78
CA VAL A 104 4.93 19.96 7.23
C VAL A 104 3.56 20.56 7.45
N ASN A 105 3.51 21.85 7.75
CA ASN A 105 2.28 22.56 8.05
C ASN A 105 1.46 22.81 6.78
N GLY A 106 0.20 22.37 6.78
CA GLY A 106 -0.74 22.60 5.68
C GLY A 106 -1.62 23.83 5.83
N ALA A 107 -1.99 24.19 7.06
CA ALA A 107 -2.74 25.41 7.37
C ALA A 107 -2.84 25.68 8.88
N ALA A 108 -2.92 24.63 9.70
CA ALA A 108 -3.11 24.75 11.14
C ALA A 108 -1.84 24.40 11.93
N ALA A 109 -1.14 23.34 11.55
CA ALA A 109 0.00 22.81 12.29
C ALA A 109 0.86 21.91 11.39
N PRO A 110 2.15 21.68 11.69
CA PRO A 110 2.87 20.51 11.18
C PRO A 110 2.39 19.23 11.86
N GLY A 111 1.07 19.07 11.97
CA GLY A 111 0.41 18.01 12.70
C GLY A 111 0.55 16.67 11.97
N VAL A 112 0.78 15.60 12.73
CA VAL A 112 0.82 14.23 12.22
C VAL A 112 -0.02 13.31 13.10
N MET A 113 -0.55 12.26 12.51
CA MET A 113 -1.21 11.17 13.23
C MET A 113 -0.73 9.84 12.66
N ILE A 114 -0.26 8.97 13.55
CA ILE A 114 0.30 7.67 13.19
C ILE A 114 -0.30 6.59 14.08
N HIS A 115 -0.66 5.47 13.47
CA HIS A 115 -1.04 4.23 14.15
C HIS A 115 -0.12 3.12 13.66
N ILE A 116 0.52 2.43 14.59
CA ILE A 116 1.45 1.34 14.36
C ILE A 116 0.77 0.06 14.83
N ASP A 117 0.75 -0.94 13.97
CA ASP A 117 0.23 -2.27 14.26
C ASP A 117 1.37 -3.29 14.21
N GLU A 118 1.79 -3.79 15.37
CA GLU A 118 2.79 -4.86 15.53
C GLU A 118 2.08 -6.09 16.06
N LEU A 119 1.80 -7.08 15.20
CA LEU A 119 1.20 -8.39 15.56
C LEU A 119 0.05 -8.31 16.60
N HIS A 120 0.35 -8.38 17.90
CA HIS A 120 -0.63 -8.28 18.99
C HIS A 120 -0.72 -6.87 19.65
N GLN A 121 0.28 -6.01 19.50
CA GLN A 121 0.34 -4.66 20.07
C GLN A 121 0.05 -3.57 19.03
N SER A 122 -0.46 -2.43 19.50
CA SER A 122 -0.57 -1.24 18.68
C SER A 122 -0.08 -0.02 19.43
N TYR A 123 0.47 0.94 18.68
CA TYR A 123 0.92 2.22 19.21
C TYR A 123 0.32 3.35 18.41
N GLY A 124 -0.29 4.31 19.10
CA GLY A 124 -0.79 5.54 18.50
C GLY A 124 0.11 6.73 18.80
N THR A 125 0.03 7.77 17.98
CA THR A 125 0.55 9.10 18.33
C THR A 125 -0.17 9.68 19.54
N ASN A 126 0.61 10.25 20.46
CA ASN A 126 0.16 10.88 21.71
C ASN A 126 1.30 11.74 22.27
N ALA A 127 1.09 12.36 23.43
CA ALA A 127 2.06 13.26 24.07
C ALA A 127 3.42 12.61 24.44
N ASN A 128 3.52 11.27 24.47
CA ASN A 128 4.78 10.58 24.76
C ASN A 128 5.75 10.56 23.58
N TRP A 129 5.29 10.91 22.37
CA TRP A 129 6.18 11.10 21.24
C TRP A 129 7.12 12.26 21.52
N LYS A 130 8.37 12.17 21.07
CA LYS A 130 9.31 13.29 21.11
C LYS A 130 9.08 14.19 19.91
N SER A 131 9.21 15.50 20.10
CA SER A 131 9.09 16.46 19.01
C SER A 131 10.19 17.53 19.05
N LYS A 132 10.51 18.05 17.87
CA LYS A 132 11.42 19.18 17.70
C LYS A 132 11.05 19.96 16.44
N THR A 133 10.92 21.28 16.55
CA THR A 133 10.70 22.15 15.39
C THR A 133 11.89 22.06 14.43
N SER A 134 11.59 22.03 13.13
CA SER A 134 12.58 21.90 12.04
C SER A 134 13.72 22.94 12.09
N ASN A 135 13.43 24.16 12.56
CA ASN A 135 14.43 25.23 12.74
C ASN A 135 15.61 24.86 13.66
N TYR A 136 15.47 23.81 14.46
CA TYR A 136 16.49 23.33 15.40
C TYR A 136 17.04 21.95 15.04
N ILE A 137 16.75 21.47 13.82
CA ILE A 137 17.29 20.21 13.31
C ILE A 137 18.55 20.50 12.49
N PHE A 138 19.71 20.16 13.06
CA PHE A 138 21.02 20.36 12.42
C PHE A 138 21.75 19.06 12.08
N ASP A 139 21.30 17.94 12.64
CA ASP A 139 21.90 16.61 12.50
C ASP A 139 20.95 15.70 11.73
N VAL A 140 21.41 15.02 10.67
CA VAL A 140 20.59 14.06 9.88
C VAL A 140 20.25 12.78 10.66
N ASN A 141 20.96 12.50 11.76
CA ASN A 141 20.86 11.24 12.47
C ASN A 141 19.57 11.07 13.29
N TRP A 142 18.69 12.09 13.38
CA TRP A 142 17.38 11.98 14.06
C TRP A 142 16.48 10.84 13.53
N LYS A 143 16.80 10.33 12.33
CA LYS A 143 16.14 9.18 11.70
C LYS A 143 16.56 7.85 12.32
N ASN A 144 17.79 7.76 12.85
CA ASN A 144 18.42 6.51 13.28
C ASN A 144 17.90 6.04 14.65
N LYS A 145 17.84 4.73 14.89
CA LYS A 145 17.36 4.18 16.18
C LYS A 145 18.19 4.59 17.40
N SER A 146 19.49 4.86 17.23
CA SER A 146 20.42 5.24 18.32
C SER A 146 20.44 6.74 18.64
N PHE A 147 19.62 7.55 17.98
CA PHE A 147 19.66 9.00 18.17
C PHE A 147 19.20 9.40 19.58
N ASP A 148 19.98 10.26 20.24
CA ASP A 148 19.67 10.78 21.57
C ASP A 148 18.62 11.90 21.50
N THR A 149 17.45 11.63 22.09
CA THR A 149 16.35 12.59 22.20
C THR A 149 16.30 13.31 23.54
N SER A 150 17.34 13.24 24.38
CA SER A 150 17.39 13.88 25.70
C SER A 150 17.09 15.39 25.64
N GLN A 151 17.49 16.05 24.56
CA GLN A 151 17.27 17.49 24.33
C GLN A 151 15.95 17.82 23.58
N TRP A 152 15.09 16.83 23.36
CA TRP A 152 13.81 16.99 22.67
C TRP A 152 12.65 17.03 23.67
N GLY A 153 11.70 17.93 23.39
CA GLY A 153 10.45 18.02 24.15
C GLY A 153 9.49 16.88 23.81
N GLY A 154 8.43 16.74 24.60
CA GLY A 154 7.28 15.93 24.21
C GLY A 154 6.54 16.57 23.03
N ALA A 155 5.81 15.77 22.25
CA ALA A 155 4.84 16.28 21.30
C ALA A 155 3.63 16.79 22.06
N THR A 156 2.97 17.80 21.51
CA THR A 156 1.72 18.31 22.08
C THR A 156 0.55 17.63 21.37
N GLU A 157 -0.47 17.17 22.10
CA GLU A 157 -1.70 16.65 21.49
C GLU A 157 -2.59 17.79 21.02
N GLN A 158 -3.17 17.65 19.83
CA GLN A 158 -4.06 18.63 19.24
C GLN A 158 -5.51 18.16 19.37
N SER A 159 -6.37 18.99 19.99
CA SER A 159 -7.78 18.65 20.22
C SER A 159 -8.66 18.85 18.98
N THR A 160 -8.21 19.72 18.07
CA THR A 160 -8.84 19.95 16.77
C THR A 160 -8.31 18.89 15.80
N GLY A 161 -9.16 17.94 15.40
CA GLY A 161 -8.80 16.80 14.55
C GLY A 161 -9.37 15.50 15.11
N SER A 162 -9.57 14.51 14.23
CA SER A 162 -10.12 13.20 14.59
C SER A 162 -9.49 12.09 13.72
N LEU A 163 -9.90 10.84 13.94
CA LEU A 163 -9.53 9.72 13.04
C LEU A 163 -10.07 9.89 11.61
N THR A 164 -11.01 10.82 11.40
CA THR A 164 -11.67 11.08 10.11
C THR A 164 -11.45 12.49 9.57
N SER A 165 -10.79 13.38 10.32
CA SER A 165 -10.53 14.75 9.90
C SER A 165 -9.23 15.31 10.45
N THR A 166 -8.57 16.18 9.69
CA THR A 166 -7.35 16.88 10.10
C THR A 166 -7.65 18.05 11.03
N PRO A 167 -6.63 18.59 11.73
CA PRO A 167 -6.77 19.83 12.50
C PRO A 167 -7.20 21.04 11.69
N SER A 168 -6.78 21.13 10.41
CA SER A 168 -7.25 22.15 9.47
C SER A 168 -8.70 21.98 8.99
N GLY A 169 -9.38 20.90 9.40
CA GLY A 169 -10.78 20.65 9.06
C GLY A 169 -10.99 19.81 7.79
N LEU A 170 -9.92 19.34 7.14
CA LEU A 170 -10.01 18.46 5.98
C LEU A 170 -10.52 17.08 6.37
N ILE A 171 -11.31 16.45 5.50
CA ILE A 171 -11.69 15.05 5.67
C ILE A 171 -10.49 14.17 5.33
N ILE A 172 -10.17 13.21 6.21
CA ILE A 172 -9.10 12.25 5.95
C ILE A 172 -9.55 11.29 4.85
N SER A 173 -8.79 11.27 3.74
CA SER A 173 -9.00 10.36 2.62
C SER A 173 -7.93 9.26 2.60
N GLY A 174 -8.15 8.17 1.86
CA GLY A 174 -7.20 7.06 1.74
C GLY A 174 -7.36 5.97 2.81
N ALA A 175 -6.25 5.52 3.42
CA ALA A 175 -6.25 4.41 4.36
C ALA A 175 -7.02 4.73 5.63
N LYS A 176 -8.13 4.05 5.87
CA LYS A 176 -8.88 4.23 7.11
C LYS A 176 -8.08 3.65 8.27
N PHE A 177 -7.85 4.49 9.27
CA PHE A 177 -7.30 4.04 10.55
C PHE A 177 -8.24 2.99 11.17
N PRO A 178 -7.72 2.00 11.92
CA PRO A 178 -8.55 1.07 12.67
C PRO A 178 -9.53 1.84 13.57
N SER A 179 -10.79 1.39 13.64
CA SER A 179 -11.82 2.08 14.44
C SER A 179 -11.51 2.12 15.94
N ASN A 180 -10.69 1.18 16.41
CA ASN A 180 -10.17 1.11 17.77
C ASN A 180 -8.80 1.81 17.94
N SER A 181 -8.32 2.55 16.92
CA SER A 181 -7.06 3.28 17.02
C SER A 181 -7.11 4.30 18.16
N ASN A 182 -6.05 4.32 18.97
CA ASN A 182 -5.86 5.31 20.02
C ASN A 182 -5.00 6.49 19.55
N ALA A 183 -4.64 6.56 18.25
CA ALA A 183 -3.83 7.63 17.70
C ALA A 183 -4.51 9.00 17.86
N LYS A 184 -3.71 9.99 18.22
CA LYS A 184 -4.09 11.39 18.38
C LYS A 184 -3.27 12.24 17.41
N TRP A 185 -3.83 13.35 16.97
CA TRP A 185 -3.07 14.36 16.26
C TRP A 185 -2.04 14.97 17.21
N ILE A 186 -0.77 15.01 16.78
CA ILE A 186 0.33 15.60 17.53
C ILE A 186 1.10 16.63 16.71
N TRP A 187 1.66 17.63 17.37
CA TRP A 187 2.45 18.71 16.76
C TRP A 187 3.57 19.23 17.69
N THR A 188 4.41 20.14 17.19
CA THR A 188 5.57 20.71 17.90
C THR A 188 5.21 21.74 18.96
N GLY A 189 3.93 22.16 19.04
CA GLY A 189 3.42 23.09 20.05
C GLY A 189 3.09 24.49 19.52
N SER A 190 3.32 24.78 18.24
CA SER A 190 2.92 26.04 17.60
C SER A 190 2.30 25.82 16.22
N THR A 191 1.21 26.55 15.93
CA THR A 191 0.56 26.59 14.62
C THR A 191 1.42 27.28 13.56
N SER A 192 2.37 28.10 13.98
CA SER A 192 3.23 28.88 13.08
C SER A 192 4.48 28.13 12.61
N ASP A 193 4.76 26.96 13.19
CA ASP A 193 5.92 26.17 12.79
C ASP A 193 5.74 25.67 11.35
N PRO A 194 6.68 25.92 10.42
CA PRO A 194 6.52 25.50 9.03
C PRO A 194 6.65 23.98 8.86
N SER A 195 7.45 23.33 9.73
CA SER A 195 7.57 21.88 9.80
C SER A 195 8.14 21.43 11.15
N GLY A 196 7.89 20.17 11.51
CA GLY A 196 8.31 19.56 12.77
C GLY A 196 8.73 18.11 12.60
N VAL A 197 9.69 17.66 13.41
CA VAL A 197 10.09 16.26 13.47
C VAL A 197 9.52 15.61 14.71
N PHE A 198 8.90 14.45 14.53
CA PHE A 198 8.30 13.63 15.59
C PHE A 198 8.96 12.27 15.62
N ARG A 199 9.16 11.74 16.82
CA ARG A 199 9.88 10.49 17.01
C ARG A 199 9.33 9.65 18.14
N PHE A 200 9.26 8.35 17.91
CA PHE A 200 8.88 7.35 18.90
C PHE A 200 9.76 6.12 18.77
N THR A 201 10.18 5.60 19.92
CA THR A 201 10.94 4.36 20.01
C THR A 201 10.17 3.36 20.84
N PHE A 202 10.16 2.11 20.40
CA PHE A 202 9.58 1.01 21.14
C PHE A 202 10.45 -0.24 20.97
N ASP A 203 10.38 -1.10 21.97
CA ASP A 203 11.23 -2.28 22.07
C ASP A 203 10.44 -3.54 21.81
N ILE A 204 11.01 -4.42 21.00
CA ILE A 204 10.52 -5.79 20.81
C ILE A 204 11.60 -6.74 21.32
N LYS A 205 11.47 -7.15 22.58
CA LYS A 205 12.53 -7.89 23.28
C LYS A 205 11.97 -9.10 24.00
N ALA A 206 12.81 -10.12 24.15
CA ALA A 206 12.54 -11.24 25.03
C ALA A 206 12.42 -10.75 26.48
N PHE A 207 11.64 -11.47 27.27
CA PHE A 207 11.41 -11.20 28.70
C PHE A 207 11.42 -12.53 29.46
N GLY A 208 11.10 -12.54 30.76
CA GLY A 208 11.08 -13.77 31.54
C GLY A 208 12.47 -14.41 31.68
N TYR A 209 12.55 -15.74 31.70
CA TYR A 209 13.83 -16.44 31.75
C TYR A 209 14.69 -16.16 30.51
N GLY A 210 14.07 -15.97 29.35
CA GLY A 210 14.74 -15.63 28.09
C GLY A 210 15.15 -14.17 27.91
N ALA A 211 15.03 -13.30 28.93
CA ALA A 211 15.29 -11.86 28.80
C ALA A 211 16.71 -11.49 28.31
N ALA A 212 17.68 -12.39 28.43
CA ALA A 212 19.04 -12.19 27.91
C ALA A 212 19.16 -12.47 26.39
N THR A 213 18.10 -12.91 25.72
CA THR A 213 18.11 -13.27 24.31
C THR A 213 17.97 -12.03 23.43
N ASN A 214 19.01 -11.74 22.64
CA ASN A 214 19.00 -10.65 21.66
C ASN A 214 19.20 -11.14 20.21
N GLY A 215 19.49 -12.43 20.01
CA GLY A 215 19.61 -13.06 18.70
C GLY A 215 20.61 -12.33 17.80
N GLY A 216 20.13 -11.90 16.64
CA GLY A 216 20.87 -11.12 15.66
C GLY A 216 20.72 -9.60 15.81
N GLU A 217 20.31 -9.07 16.96
CA GLU A 217 20.13 -7.62 17.14
C GLU A 217 21.36 -6.83 16.66
N ASN A 218 21.13 -5.77 15.87
CA ASN A 218 22.15 -4.93 15.22
C ASN A 218 23.01 -5.62 14.14
N ALA A 219 22.72 -6.88 13.81
CA ALA A 219 23.39 -7.57 12.72
C ALA A 219 22.89 -7.13 11.34
N THR A 220 23.57 -7.61 10.30
CA THR A 220 23.10 -7.51 8.91
C THR A 220 21.72 -8.15 8.76
N VAL A 221 20.79 -7.39 8.20
CA VAL A 221 19.48 -7.88 7.76
C VAL A 221 19.64 -8.51 6.39
N VAL A 222 19.25 -9.77 6.26
CA VAL A 222 19.22 -10.49 4.98
C VAL A 222 17.79 -10.96 4.73
N VAL A 223 17.28 -10.66 3.55
CA VAL A 223 15.96 -11.13 3.09
C VAL A 223 16.16 -12.36 2.23
N VAL A 224 15.44 -13.44 2.53
CA VAL A 224 15.44 -14.69 1.76
C VAL A 224 14.02 -14.99 1.26
N ASP A 225 13.95 -15.60 0.08
CA ASP A 225 12.69 -15.97 -0.58
C ASP A 225 12.69 -17.41 -1.11
N ASN A 226 13.59 -18.23 -0.61
CA ASN A 226 13.62 -19.66 -0.86
C ASN A 226 14.39 -20.40 0.26
N MET A 227 14.15 -21.72 0.34
CA MET A 227 14.76 -22.60 1.34
C MET A 227 16.29 -22.65 1.27
N ASN A 228 16.88 -22.67 0.07
CA ASN A 228 18.33 -22.83 -0.08
C ASN A 228 19.10 -21.62 0.45
N ASP A 229 18.61 -20.41 0.16
CA ASP A 229 19.19 -19.19 0.69
C ASP A 229 19.02 -19.11 2.22
N PHE A 230 17.85 -19.50 2.74
CA PHE A 230 17.65 -19.62 4.18
C PHE A 230 18.67 -20.54 4.84
N LEU A 231 18.85 -21.76 4.32
CA LEU A 231 19.82 -22.72 4.84
C LEU A 231 21.25 -22.19 4.75
N THR A 232 21.58 -21.50 3.65
CA THR A 232 22.90 -20.89 3.46
C THR A 232 23.18 -19.78 4.48
N GLU A 233 22.24 -18.85 4.66
CA GLU A 233 22.38 -17.74 5.60
C GLU A 233 22.42 -18.19 7.06
N ASN A 234 21.64 -19.22 7.40
CA ASN A 234 21.66 -19.87 8.70
C ASN A 234 23.06 -20.39 9.08
N GLN A 235 23.76 -21.04 8.14
CA GLN A 235 25.08 -21.63 8.39
C GLN A 235 26.25 -20.62 8.41
N LYS A 236 26.03 -19.36 7.99
CA LYS A 236 27.09 -18.36 8.01
C LYS A 236 27.49 -17.97 9.44
N ALA A 237 28.77 -17.78 9.67
CA ALA A 237 29.29 -17.32 10.95
C ALA A 237 28.82 -15.89 11.31
N GLY A 238 28.79 -15.60 12.62
CA GLY A 238 28.46 -14.29 13.18
C GLY A 238 26.96 -14.00 13.32
N PRO A 239 26.57 -12.95 14.05
CA PRO A 239 25.17 -12.60 14.25
C PRO A 239 24.45 -12.27 12.94
N ARG A 240 23.17 -12.65 12.79
CA ARG A 240 22.35 -12.32 11.60
C ARG A 240 20.86 -12.16 11.92
N ILE A 241 20.20 -11.26 11.19
CA ILE A 241 18.75 -11.21 11.08
C ILE A 241 18.36 -11.78 9.71
N ILE A 242 17.65 -12.90 9.71
CA ILE A 242 17.20 -13.60 8.51
C ILE A 242 15.69 -13.38 8.40
N LEU A 243 15.29 -12.51 7.47
CA LEU A 243 13.89 -12.23 7.15
C LEU A 243 13.43 -13.17 6.04
N LEU A 244 12.44 -14.00 6.32
CA LEU A 244 11.78 -14.82 5.31
C LEU A 244 10.58 -14.05 4.78
N LYS A 245 10.53 -13.80 3.47
CA LYS A 245 9.35 -13.19 2.85
C LYS A 245 8.10 -14.01 3.16
N GLU A 246 6.96 -13.33 3.24
CA GLU A 246 5.68 -14.02 3.34
C GLU A 246 5.49 -14.99 2.16
N GLY A 247 5.06 -16.21 2.46
CA GLY A 247 4.98 -17.31 1.50
C GLY A 247 5.13 -18.67 2.17
N THR A 248 5.01 -19.75 1.41
CA THR A 248 5.21 -21.12 1.87
C THR A 248 6.49 -21.71 1.32
N TYR A 249 7.32 -22.29 2.17
CA TYR A 249 8.61 -22.90 1.87
C TYR A 249 8.54 -24.37 2.25
N ASP A 250 8.74 -25.27 1.30
CA ASP A 250 8.73 -26.71 1.55
C ASP A 250 10.14 -27.21 1.88
N PHE A 251 10.32 -27.64 3.11
CA PHE A 251 11.56 -28.21 3.63
C PHE A 251 11.56 -29.73 3.56
N ARG A 252 10.44 -30.39 3.27
CA ARG A 252 10.29 -31.84 3.42
C ARG A 252 11.32 -32.63 2.62
N GLU A 253 12.01 -33.53 3.32
CA GLU A 253 12.79 -34.61 2.70
C GLU A 253 12.07 -35.93 2.96
N TYR A 254 11.83 -36.69 1.90
CA TYR A 254 11.12 -37.96 1.99
C TYR A 254 12.10 -39.12 2.23
N LYS A 255 11.84 -39.92 3.28
CA LYS A 255 12.63 -41.11 3.60
C LYS A 255 11.75 -42.28 4.03
N ASN A 256 12.18 -43.50 3.71
CA ASN A 256 11.54 -44.71 4.21
C ASN A 256 11.93 -44.92 5.68
N THR A 257 10.93 -44.98 6.56
CA THR A 257 11.13 -45.16 8.01
C THR A 257 10.39 -46.41 8.47
N ASN A 258 11.06 -47.20 9.31
CA ASN A 258 10.45 -48.36 9.96
C ASN A 258 9.69 -47.91 11.20
N THR A 259 8.38 -48.02 11.16
CA THR A 259 7.47 -47.63 12.23
C THR A 259 6.74 -48.84 12.79
N CYS A 260 6.05 -48.62 13.90
CA CYS A 260 5.17 -49.59 14.51
C CYS A 260 3.71 -49.22 14.25
N PHE A 261 2.95 -50.11 13.60
CA PHE A 261 1.52 -49.91 13.38
C PHE A 261 0.73 -50.33 14.63
N VAL A 262 -0.04 -49.39 15.18
CA VAL A 262 -0.92 -49.61 16.33
C VAL A 262 -2.34 -49.14 15.97
N PRO A 263 -3.30 -50.06 15.71
CA PRO A 263 -4.62 -49.67 15.25
C PRO A 263 -5.40 -48.90 16.33
N CYS A 264 -6.26 -47.97 15.93
CA CYS A 264 -7.04 -47.14 16.85
C CYS A 264 -7.90 -47.91 17.86
N ASN A 265 -8.36 -49.12 17.51
CA ASN A 265 -9.15 -49.98 18.37
C ASN A 265 -8.31 -50.91 19.27
N SER A 266 -6.98 -50.77 19.27
CA SER A 266 -6.07 -51.56 20.11
C SER A 266 -6.40 -51.43 21.60
N THR A 267 -6.23 -52.50 22.37
CA THR A 267 -6.35 -52.51 23.84
C THR A 267 -5.04 -52.18 24.54
N LEU A 268 -3.96 -51.97 23.80
CA LEU A 268 -2.66 -51.59 24.37
C LEU A 268 -2.76 -50.22 25.07
N ASN A 269 -2.07 -50.09 26.20
CA ASN A 269 -1.93 -48.85 26.97
C ASN A 269 -0.91 -47.87 26.35
N THR A 270 -0.52 -48.09 25.09
CA THR A 270 0.43 -47.27 24.34
C THR A 270 -0.31 -46.30 23.43
N TYR A 271 0.41 -45.32 22.89
CA TYR A 271 -0.13 -44.34 21.94
C TYR A 271 -0.80 -45.02 20.75
N LYS A 272 -1.92 -44.43 20.32
CA LYS A 272 -2.75 -44.93 19.23
C LYS A 272 -2.76 -43.89 18.11
N GLY A 273 -2.07 -44.24 17.04
CA GLY A 273 -2.01 -43.57 15.77
C GLY A 273 -1.50 -44.62 14.80
N ASP A 274 -1.88 -44.53 13.53
CA ASP A 274 -1.60 -45.62 12.60
C ASP A 274 -0.10 -45.97 12.54
N PHE A 275 0.84 -45.07 12.90
CA PHE A 275 2.27 -45.38 12.98
C PHE A 275 2.99 -44.68 14.15
N VAL A 276 3.95 -45.37 14.79
CA VAL A 276 4.80 -44.85 15.89
C VAL A 276 6.28 -45.12 15.60
N ASP A 277 7.17 -44.14 15.78
CA ASP A 277 8.62 -44.27 15.59
C ASP A 277 9.34 -44.81 16.84
N LEU A 278 9.11 -46.09 17.17
CA LEU A 278 9.67 -46.67 18.41
C LEU A 278 11.03 -47.35 18.26
N ALA A 279 11.73 -47.20 17.12
CA ALA A 279 13.05 -47.74 16.73
C ALA A 279 13.38 -49.21 17.14
N ASN A 280 13.29 -49.57 18.42
CA ASN A 280 13.61 -50.85 19.03
C ASN A 280 12.45 -51.57 19.78
N ASN A 281 11.37 -50.89 20.23
CA ASN A 281 10.32 -51.48 21.10
C ASN A 281 8.91 -51.43 20.50
N CYS A 282 8.71 -51.97 19.28
CA CYS A 282 7.39 -51.95 18.62
C CYS A 282 6.37 -52.86 19.33
N PRO A 283 5.31 -52.32 19.96
CA PRO A 283 4.28 -53.12 20.64
C PRO A 283 3.25 -53.75 19.67
N GLY A 284 3.34 -53.42 18.37
CA GLY A 284 2.45 -53.86 17.30
C GLY A 284 3.21 -54.48 16.12
N THR A 285 2.70 -54.28 14.90
CA THR A 285 3.34 -54.82 13.68
C THR A 285 4.26 -53.77 13.06
N LYS A 286 5.52 -54.13 12.78
CA LYS A 286 6.44 -53.24 12.07
C LYS A 286 5.96 -53.00 10.63
N ARG A 287 5.98 -51.75 10.19
CA ARG A 287 5.69 -51.34 8.81
C ARG A 287 6.70 -50.31 8.35
N THR A 288 7.02 -50.32 7.07
CA THR A 288 7.78 -49.23 6.46
C THR A 288 6.78 -48.22 5.91
N VAL A 289 6.90 -46.97 6.32
CA VAL A 289 6.13 -45.85 5.79
C VAL A 289 7.06 -44.75 5.31
N GLN A 290 6.56 -43.91 4.42
CA GLN A 290 7.27 -42.70 4.05
C GLN A 290 7.13 -41.68 5.18
N SER A 291 8.24 -41.13 5.64
CA SER A 291 8.29 -39.95 6.51
C SER A 291 8.79 -38.76 5.70
N TRP A 292 8.35 -37.56 6.07
CA TRP A 292 8.74 -36.28 5.51
C TRP A 292 9.04 -35.25 6.61
N SER A 293 10.29 -34.84 6.68
CA SER A 293 10.73 -33.67 7.42
C SER A 293 12.17 -33.38 7.03
N ARG A 294 12.66 -32.19 7.34
CA ARG A 294 14.08 -31.85 7.24
C ARG A 294 14.57 -31.29 8.54
N LEU A 295 15.66 -31.86 9.01
CA LEU A 295 16.39 -31.34 10.15
C LEU A 295 17.10 -30.05 9.76
N VAL A 296 16.79 -28.96 10.47
CA VAL A 296 17.39 -27.65 10.31
C VAL A 296 18.28 -27.38 11.52
N TRP A 297 19.58 -27.56 11.33
CA TRP A 297 20.59 -27.23 12.34
C TRP A 297 20.68 -25.71 12.54
N VAL A 298 20.35 -25.25 13.72
CA VAL A 298 20.25 -23.81 14.00
C VAL A 298 21.63 -23.22 14.25
N GLY A 299 21.94 -22.08 13.63
CA GLY A 299 23.13 -21.29 13.94
C GLY A 299 22.96 -20.46 15.23
N LYS A 300 24.05 -20.20 15.96
CA LYS A 300 24.03 -19.30 17.13
C LYS A 300 23.96 -17.82 16.73
N ASP A 301 23.45 -16.97 17.62
CA ASP A 301 23.31 -15.51 17.43
C ASP A 301 22.41 -15.14 16.24
N LYS A 302 21.28 -15.84 16.07
CA LYS A 302 20.39 -15.70 14.91
C LYS A 302 19.01 -15.22 15.30
N SER A 303 18.44 -14.38 14.44
CA SER A 303 17.00 -14.07 14.46
C SER A 303 16.36 -14.52 13.16
N TYR A 304 15.49 -15.52 13.23
CA TYR A 304 14.66 -15.99 12.12
C TYR A 304 13.28 -15.36 12.24
N ILE A 305 12.89 -14.57 11.24
CA ILE A 305 11.67 -13.76 11.33
C ILE A 305 10.87 -13.91 10.04
N GLY A 306 9.61 -14.33 10.16
CA GLY A 306 8.68 -14.24 9.05
C GLY A 306 8.23 -12.80 8.84
N MET A 307 8.26 -12.33 7.59
CA MET A 307 7.82 -10.97 7.26
C MET A 307 6.28 -10.87 7.26
N GLY A 308 5.77 -9.69 7.59
CA GLY A 308 4.33 -9.38 7.49
C GLY A 308 3.46 -10.31 8.32
N ARG A 309 2.57 -11.07 7.65
CA ARG A 309 1.68 -12.06 8.31
C ARG A 309 2.37 -13.39 8.66
N GLY A 310 3.67 -13.46 8.46
CA GLY A 310 4.52 -14.60 8.82
C GLY A 310 4.81 -15.54 7.66
N ALA A 311 5.99 -16.15 7.70
CA ALA A 311 6.45 -17.13 6.71
C ALA A 311 6.02 -18.55 7.10
N SER A 312 5.65 -19.36 6.12
CA SER A 312 5.16 -20.72 6.32
C SER A 312 6.23 -21.75 5.93
N LEU A 313 6.71 -22.53 6.89
CA LEU A 313 7.82 -23.47 6.75
C LEU A 313 7.28 -24.89 6.95
N ARG A 314 6.97 -25.55 5.83
CA ARG A 314 6.40 -26.89 5.78
C ARG A 314 7.50 -27.93 5.94
N GLY A 315 7.37 -28.85 6.89
CA GLY A 315 8.33 -29.92 7.18
C GLY A 315 9.66 -29.49 7.78
N ALA A 316 9.80 -28.23 8.19
CA ALA A 316 11.01 -27.76 8.87
C ALA A 316 11.02 -28.24 10.32
N SER A 317 12.04 -29.02 10.69
CA SER A 317 12.26 -29.51 12.05
C SER A 317 13.53 -28.87 12.60
N PHE A 318 13.38 -27.83 13.43
CA PHE A 318 14.50 -27.06 13.94
C PHE A 318 15.20 -27.76 15.09
N TYR A 319 16.53 -27.77 15.08
CA TYR A 319 17.32 -28.41 16.12
C TYR A 319 18.45 -27.52 16.61
N CYS A 320 18.38 -27.14 17.88
CA CYS A 320 19.44 -26.44 18.62
C CYS A 320 20.13 -27.46 19.53
N ASN A 321 21.46 -27.53 19.49
CA ASN A 321 22.23 -28.50 20.27
C ASN A 321 23.24 -27.79 21.19
N ASN A 322 24.00 -28.59 21.95
CA ASN A 322 25.12 -28.12 22.74
C ASN A 322 26.11 -27.33 21.85
N GLY A 323 26.34 -26.07 22.22
CA GLY A 323 27.20 -25.13 21.48
C GLY A 323 26.42 -24.07 20.68
N GLN A 324 25.11 -24.23 20.52
CA GLN A 324 24.21 -23.16 20.07
C GLN A 324 23.73 -22.31 21.26
N SER A 325 23.43 -21.04 21.00
CA SER A 325 22.82 -20.12 21.98
C SER A 325 22.31 -18.86 21.29
N ASN A 326 21.53 -18.08 22.04
CA ASN A 326 21.11 -16.73 21.65
C ASN A 326 20.34 -16.72 20.31
N MET A 327 19.15 -17.31 20.30
CA MET A 327 18.37 -17.54 19.09
C MET A 327 16.96 -16.97 19.24
N ILE A 328 16.46 -16.36 18.17
CA ILE A 328 15.10 -15.80 18.11
C ILE A 328 14.36 -16.45 16.94
N PHE A 329 13.19 -17.02 17.22
CA PHE A 329 12.23 -17.50 16.22
C PHE A 329 10.97 -16.67 16.34
N ARG A 330 10.64 -15.88 15.32
CA ARG A 330 9.49 -14.99 15.38
C ARG A 330 8.63 -14.98 14.14
N ASN A 331 7.31 -14.97 14.33
CA ASN A 331 6.35 -14.82 13.25
C ASN A 331 6.46 -15.93 12.17
N LEU A 332 6.70 -17.18 12.58
CA LEU A 332 6.87 -18.33 11.69
C LEU A 332 5.73 -19.34 11.86
N LYS A 333 5.23 -19.91 10.77
CA LYS A 333 4.34 -21.08 10.81
C LYS A 333 5.19 -22.32 10.54
N ILE A 334 5.34 -23.19 11.52
CA ILE A 334 6.10 -24.44 11.43
C ILE A 334 5.09 -25.58 11.45
N TRP A 335 5.04 -26.40 10.40
CA TRP A 335 3.94 -27.36 10.24
C TRP A 335 4.28 -28.54 9.33
N ASP A 336 3.46 -29.60 9.38
CA ASP A 336 3.62 -30.81 8.55
C ASP A 336 4.97 -31.51 8.74
N VAL A 337 5.36 -31.69 10.01
CA VAL A 337 6.53 -32.47 10.41
C VAL A 337 6.02 -33.86 10.78
N ASN A 338 6.07 -34.79 9.83
CA ASN A 338 5.66 -36.20 10.01
C ASN A 338 4.31 -36.44 10.74
N PRO A 339 3.23 -35.70 10.44
CA PRO A 339 2.04 -35.70 11.29
C PRO A 339 1.30 -37.04 11.39
N HIS A 340 1.53 -37.96 10.46
CA HIS A 340 0.97 -39.31 10.44
C HIS A 340 1.77 -40.34 11.22
N ILE A 341 2.90 -39.95 11.80
CA ILE A 341 3.76 -40.79 12.62
C ILE A 341 3.85 -40.14 14.00
N ILE A 342 3.80 -40.91 15.08
CA ILE A 342 4.01 -40.43 16.45
C ILE A 342 5.51 -40.49 16.78
N GLU A 343 6.06 -39.47 17.45
CA GLU A 343 7.49 -39.36 17.87
C GLU A 343 8.52 -39.29 16.72
N ALA A 344 8.11 -38.78 15.56
CA ALA A 344 8.94 -38.66 14.36
C ALA A 344 9.36 -37.21 14.08
N GLY A 345 9.78 -36.49 15.12
CA GLY A 345 10.46 -35.20 15.00
C GLY A 345 9.64 -33.99 15.45
N ASP A 346 10.38 -32.97 15.86
CA ASP A 346 9.87 -31.77 16.51
C ASP A 346 9.65 -30.62 15.54
N GLY A 347 8.81 -29.66 15.93
CA GLY A 347 8.79 -28.33 15.34
C GLY A 347 10.08 -27.59 15.67
N ILE A 348 10.32 -27.36 16.96
CA ILE A 348 11.59 -26.82 17.48
C ILE A 348 12.05 -27.67 18.66
N SER A 349 13.28 -28.18 18.56
CA SER A 349 13.99 -28.91 19.61
C SER A 349 15.17 -28.08 20.13
N VAL A 350 15.28 -27.92 21.45
CA VAL A 350 16.33 -27.15 22.13
C VAL A 350 17.04 -28.02 23.15
N ASN A 351 18.25 -28.47 22.83
CA ASN A 351 19.02 -29.38 23.66
C ASN A 351 20.36 -28.76 24.08
N GLY A 352 20.52 -28.45 25.37
CA GLY A 352 21.74 -27.82 25.92
C GLY A 352 22.05 -26.42 25.37
N ALA A 353 21.04 -25.71 24.86
CA ALA A 353 21.22 -24.44 24.16
C ALA A 353 20.53 -23.28 24.92
N PRO A 354 21.28 -22.38 25.57
CA PRO A 354 20.69 -21.30 26.37
C PRO A 354 20.25 -20.10 25.53
N ASN A 355 19.37 -19.28 26.11
CA ASN A 355 18.90 -18.01 25.54
C ASN A 355 18.16 -18.19 24.20
N VAL A 356 16.95 -18.77 24.23
CA VAL A 356 16.06 -18.85 23.06
C VAL A 356 14.75 -18.14 23.34
N TRP A 357 14.30 -17.36 22.36
CA TRP A 357 13.00 -16.71 22.35
C TRP A 357 12.18 -17.17 21.15
N VAL A 358 11.06 -17.85 21.43
CA VAL A 358 10.11 -18.28 20.41
C VAL A 358 8.84 -17.45 20.58
N ASP A 359 8.53 -16.59 19.63
CA ASP A 359 7.45 -15.61 19.78
C ASP A 359 6.59 -15.40 18.53
N HIS A 360 5.27 -15.41 18.69
CA HIS A 360 4.33 -15.37 17.56
C HIS A 360 4.58 -16.46 16.52
N CYS A 361 4.98 -17.66 16.94
CA CYS A 361 5.06 -18.82 16.06
C CYS A 361 3.75 -19.60 16.07
N THR A 362 3.40 -20.21 14.94
CA THR A 362 2.28 -21.15 14.83
C THR A 362 2.80 -22.55 14.57
N PHE A 363 2.33 -23.51 15.35
CA PHE A 363 2.65 -24.92 15.24
C PHE A 363 1.39 -25.70 14.91
N LYS A 364 1.46 -26.58 13.92
CA LYS A 364 0.36 -27.45 13.51
C LYS A 364 0.90 -28.71 12.87
N TRP A 365 0.28 -29.88 13.14
CA TRP A 365 0.71 -31.14 12.52
C TRP A 365 2.17 -31.44 12.82
N ILE A 366 2.51 -31.43 14.12
CA ILE A 366 3.84 -31.73 14.63
C ILE A 366 3.82 -33.12 15.25
N SER A 367 4.68 -34.00 14.76
CA SER A 367 4.68 -35.43 15.08
C SER A 367 5.00 -35.76 16.54
N ASP A 368 6.10 -35.22 17.05
CA ASP A 368 6.51 -35.37 18.45
C ASP A 368 6.06 -34.13 19.22
N GLY A 369 6.82 -33.02 19.20
CA GLY A 369 6.33 -31.77 19.78
C GLY A 369 7.29 -30.60 19.63
N ASN A 370 7.36 -29.79 20.67
CA ASN A 370 8.30 -28.69 20.83
C ASN A 370 9.07 -28.88 22.13
N ASP A 371 10.29 -29.39 22.02
CA ASP A 371 10.98 -29.99 23.16
C ASP A 371 12.18 -29.17 23.62
N VAL A 372 12.36 -29.11 24.94
CA VAL A 372 13.44 -28.35 25.58
C VAL A 372 14.11 -29.22 26.64
N SER A 373 15.36 -29.60 26.43
CA SER A 373 16.14 -30.40 27.37
C SER A 373 17.46 -29.71 27.74
N GLY A 374 17.83 -29.73 29.02
CA GLY A 374 19.10 -29.21 29.53
C GLY A 374 19.37 -27.74 29.22
N SER A 375 18.33 -26.94 29.01
CA SER A 375 18.45 -25.61 28.38
C SER A 375 17.87 -24.52 29.29
N ASN A 376 18.70 -23.51 29.60
CA ASN A 376 18.32 -22.43 30.51
C ASN A 376 18.18 -21.10 29.78
N GLY A 377 17.20 -20.29 30.20
CA GLY A 377 17.00 -18.94 29.65
C GLY A 377 16.07 -18.95 28.45
N GLN A 378 14.89 -19.55 28.59
CA GLN A 378 13.94 -19.71 27.49
C GLN A 378 12.69 -18.88 27.73
N THR A 379 12.14 -18.31 26.65
CA THR A 379 10.81 -17.68 26.66
C THR A 379 10.05 -18.07 25.42
N TRP A 380 8.83 -18.53 25.63
CA TRP A 380 7.88 -18.92 24.60
C TRP A 380 6.65 -18.05 24.79
N SER A 381 6.48 -17.04 23.93
CA SER A 381 5.45 -16.02 24.10
C SER A 381 4.54 -15.89 22.89
N TRP A 382 3.24 -15.67 23.10
CA TRP A 382 2.28 -15.41 22.01
C TRP A 382 2.30 -16.48 20.90
N ASN A 383 2.67 -17.71 21.22
CA ASN A 383 2.68 -18.80 20.24
C ASN A 383 1.29 -19.42 20.14
N TYR A 384 0.99 -19.98 18.97
CA TYR A 384 -0.25 -20.71 18.75
C TYR A 384 0.07 -22.15 18.39
N VAL A 385 -0.29 -23.07 19.28
CA VAL A 385 -0.18 -24.50 19.08
C VAL A 385 -1.57 -25.02 18.77
N ASN A 386 -1.80 -25.41 17.52
CA ASN A 386 -3.02 -26.06 17.09
C ASN A 386 -2.74 -27.57 17.00
N GLY A 387 -3.27 -28.30 17.96
CA GLY A 387 -3.14 -29.74 18.05
C GLY A 387 -4.14 -30.52 17.19
N ASP A 388 -4.95 -29.89 16.31
CA ASP A 388 -5.80 -30.65 15.39
C ASP A 388 -4.94 -31.49 14.45
N ASN A 389 -5.11 -32.82 14.51
CA ASN A 389 -4.41 -33.75 13.62
C ASN A 389 -5.31 -34.93 13.25
N GLU A 390 -5.80 -34.91 12.01
CA GLU A 390 -6.66 -35.93 11.42
C GLU A 390 -6.01 -37.30 11.22
N PHE A 391 -4.68 -37.37 11.21
CA PHE A 391 -3.95 -38.64 11.11
C PHE A 391 -3.94 -39.42 12.43
N MET A 392 -4.27 -38.76 13.55
CA MET A 392 -4.32 -39.39 14.88
C MET A 392 -5.71 -39.95 15.19
N CYS A 393 -5.76 -41.05 15.94
CA CYS A 393 -7.01 -41.66 16.38
C CYS A 393 -7.87 -40.73 17.25
N SER A 394 -7.22 -39.91 18.07
CA SER A 394 -7.83 -38.85 18.90
C SER A 394 -8.27 -37.63 18.09
N LYS A 395 -7.92 -37.56 16.80
CA LYS A 395 -7.98 -36.36 15.95
C LYS A 395 -7.19 -35.18 16.53
N SER A 396 -6.17 -35.46 17.34
CA SER A 396 -5.30 -34.48 17.97
C SER A 396 -3.87 -34.98 18.10
N ASP A 397 -2.89 -34.10 17.94
CA ASP A 397 -1.46 -34.36 18.20
C ASP A 397 -1.28 -34.87 19.63
N ASN A 398 -0.51 -35.96 19.78
CA ASN A 398 -0.34 -36.66 21.06
C ASN A 398 0.53 -35.88 22.05
N TYR A 399 1.47 -35.08 21.56
CA TYR A 399 2.32 -34.24 22.37
C TYR A 399 2.45 -32.85 21.78
N ALA A 400 2.47 -31.84 22.65
CA ALA A 400 2.64 -30.46 22.24
C ALA A 400 4.01 -29.90 22.66
N ALA A 401 4.48 -30.18 23.89
CA ALA A 401 5.81 -29.79 24.37
C ALA A 401 6.30 -30.62 25.57
N ALA A 402 7.51 -31.20 25.50
CA ALA A 402 8.19 -31.82 26.62
C ALA A 402 9.40 -31.01 27.11
N ILE A 403 9.52 -30.88 28.43
CA ILE A 403 10.57 -30.08 29.08
C ILE A 403 11.34 -30.97 30.07
N ASP A 404 12.68 -30.93 30.00
CA ASP A 404 13.55 -31.68 30.90
C ASP A 404 14.78 -30.85 31.33
N ASN A 405 15.06 -30.82 32.63
CA ASN A 405 16.21 -30.11 33.25
C ASN A 405 16.44 -28.66 32.73
N SER A 406 15.39 -27.88 32.60
CA SER A 406 15.37 -26.58 31.90
C SER A 406 14.68 -25.45 32.69
N LYS A 407 14.92 -24.19 32.29
CA LYS A 407 14.27 -22.99 32.89
C LYS A 407 13.62 -22.14 31.83
N LEU A 408 12.29 -22.02 31.90
CA LEU A 408 11.49 -21.51 30.80
C LEU A 408 10.25 -20.73 31.26
N THR A 409 9.88 -19.71 30.49
CA THR A 409 8.64 -18.94 30.64
C THR A 409 7.71 -19.21 29.47
N TYR A 410 6.46 -19.60 29.75
CA TYR A 410 5.34 -19.60 28.80
C TYR A 410 4.41 -18.43 29.10
N ASP A 411 4.24 -17.50 28.15
CA ASP A 411 3.38 -16.32 28.32
C ASP A 411 2.46 -16.12 27.11
N HIS A 412 1.15 -15.96 27.32
CA HIS A 412 0.17 -15.77 26.24
C HIS A 412 0.20 -16.84 25.13
N VAL A 413 0.57 -18.09 25.45
CA VAL A 413 0.50 -19.18 24.48
C VAL A 413 -0.94 -19.67 24.35
N TYR A 414 -1.39 -19.80 23.11
CA TYR A 414 -2.67 -20.40 22.76
C TYR A 414 -2.48 -21.88 22.46
N TRP A 415 -2.98 -22.75 23.34
CA TRP A 415 -3.02 -24.20 23.15
C TRP A 415 -4.43 -24.60 22.73
N GLU A 416 -4.61 -25.11 21.52
CA GLU A 416 -5.92 -25.45 20.98
C GLU A 416 -6.02 -26.90 20.53
N ASN A 417 -7.03 -27.61 21.02
CA ASN A 417 -7.34 -28.99 20.69
C ASN A 417 -6.15 -29.96 20.79
N CYS A 418 -5.28 -29.75 21.79
CA CYS A 418 -4.18 -30.67 22.10
C CYS A 418 -4.69 -31.98 22.72
N GLN A 419 -3.95 -33.08 22.55
CA GLN A 419 -4.20 -34.28 23.34
C GLN A 419 -3.52 -34.18 24.70
N GLY A 420 -2.23 -33.83 24.76
CA GLY A 420 -1.46 -33.79 26.00
C GLY A 420 -0.16 -32.97 25.91
N ARG A 421 0.44 -32.68 27.07
CA ARG A 421 1.73 -31.97 27.24
C ARG A 421 1.71 -30.49 26.82
N ASP A 422 0.92 -29.68 27.53
CA ASP A 422 0.80 -28.23 27.30
C ASP A 422 1.42 -27.39 28.46
N PRO A 423 2.70 -27.51 28.87
CA PRO A 423 3.72 -28.52 28.57
C PRO A 423 3.68 -29.69 29.58
N ASP A 424 4.53 -30.69 29.38
CA ASP A 424 4.89 -31.70 30.40
C ASP A 424 6.35 -31.55 30.81
N ALA A 425 6.60 -31.48 32.12
CA ALA A 425 7.92 -31.23 32.69
C ALA A 425 8.44 -32.44 33.45
N ALA A 426 9.69 -32.83 33.21
CA ALA A 426 10.31 -33.96 33.88
C ALA A 426 11.76 -33.66 34.22
N GLY A 427 12.09 -33.44 35.50
CA GLY A 427 13.49 -33.22 35.91
C GLY A 427 13.66 -32.04 36.84
N GLY A 428 14.83 -31.41 36.86
CA GLY A 428 15.14 -30.20 37.65
C GLY A 428 14.57 -28.91 37.04
N ASP A 429 13.35 -28.96 36.51
CA ASP A 429 12.74 -27.88 35.73
C ASP A 429 12.18 -26.75 36.59
N PHE A 430 12.38 -25.49 36.18
CA PHE A 430 11.63 -24.33 36.70
C PHE A 430 10.83 -23.67 35.59
N ILE A 431 9.52 -23.91 35.59
CA ILE A 431 8.62 -23.44 34.52
C ILE A 431 7.62 -22.45 35.09
N HIS A 432 7.57 -21.27 34.48
CA HIS A 432 6.58 -20.25 34.78
C HIS A 432 5.58 -20.15 33.63
N ILE A 433 4.33 -20.51 33.89
CA ILE A 433 3.21 -20.46 32.95
C ILE A 433 2.31 -19.31 33.38
N ILE A 434 2.23 -18.24 32.59
CA ILE A 434 1.49 -17.04 32.93
C ILE A 434 0.63 -16.52 31.78
N ASN A 435 -0.61 -16.10 32.04
CA ASN A 435 -1.53 -15.53 31.03
C ASN A 435 -1.79 -16.43 29.80
N ASN A 436 -1.68 -17.75 29.94
CA ASN A 436 -1.90 -18.67 28.82
C ASN A 436 -3.39 -18.98 28.64
N TYR A 437 -3.73 -19.51 27.47
CA TYR A 437 -5.08 -20.00 27.21
C TYR A 437 -5.06 -21.41 26.63
N HIS A 438 -5.57 -22.37 27.40
CA HIS A 438 -5.77 -23.75 27.00
C HIS A 438 -7.22 -23.95 26.60
N ASN A 439 -7.47 -24.25 25.33
CA ASN A 439 -8.80 -24.43 24.78
C ASN A 439 -8.94 -25.82 24.17
N VAL A 440 -9.71 -26.67 24.83
CA VAL A 440 -9.90 -28.08 24.49
C VAL A 440 -8.60 -28.85 24.64
N ASN A 441 -8.51 -29.65 25.69
CA ASN A 441 -7.47 -30.67 25.82
C ASN A 441 -8.09 -31.99 26.30
N LYS A 442 -7.83 -33.05 25.54
CA LYS A 442 -8.54 -34.34 25.66
C LYS A 442 -7.92 -35.31 26.68
N TYR A 443 -6.75 -35.01 27.24
CA TYR A 443 -6.12 -35.84 28.27
C TYR A 443 -5.63 -35.01 29.45
N TYR A 444 -4.48 -34.34 29.34
CA TYR A 444 -3.99 -33.39 30.35
C TYR A 444 -3.28 -32.19 29.70
N ALA A 445 -3.41 -31.00 30.31
CA ALA A 445 -2.66 -29.83 29.87
C ALA A 445 -1.27 -29.79 30.51
N VAL A 446 -1.14 -29.23 31.71
CA VAL A 446 0.16 -29.06 32.37
C VAL A 446 0.51 -30.30 33.19
N GLY A 447 1.67 -30.90 32.90
CA GLY A 447 2.19 -32.07 33.62
C GLY A 447 3.51 -31.81 34.33
N GLY A 448 3.70 -32.43 35.51
CA GLY A 448 4.95 -32.41 36.25
C GLY A 448 5.35 -33.80 36.74
N LEU A 449 6.58 -34.19 36.46
CA LEU A 449 7.20 -35.44 36.87
C LEU A 449 8.53 -35.17 37.59
N ASN A 450 9.05 -36.19 38.28
CA ASN A 450 10.33 -36.15 38.99
C ASN A 450 10.42 -34.92 39.93
N SER A 451 11.48 -34.13 39.87
CA SER A 451 11.73 -32.98 40.75
C SER A 451 11.31 -31.63 40.17
N SER A 452 10.38 -31.61 39.20
CA SER A 452 10.01 -30.38 38.49
C SER A 452 9.27 -29.41 39.42
N GLU A 453 9.48 -28.11 39.22
CA GLU A 453 8.74 -27.04 39.90
C GLU A 453 8.04 -26.16 38.86
N ILE A 454 6.70 -26.08 38.96
CA ILE A 454 5.86 -25.38 38.00
C ILE A 454 4.99 -24.34 38.72
N LEU A 455 5.05 -23.11 38.24
CA LEU A 455 4.20 -22.01 38.69
C LEU A 455 3.21 -21.64 37.60
N VAL A 456 1.91 -21.75 37.88
CA VAL A 456 0.83 -21.48 36.93
C VAL A 456 -0.06 -20.34 37.40
N GLU A 457 -0.10 -19.25 36.65
CA GLU A 457 -0.78 -18.01 37.04
C GLU A 457 -1.54 -17.34 35.90
N GLY A 458 -2.64 -16.63 36.20
CA GLY A 458 -3.34 -15.82 35.20
C GLY A 458 -3.90 -16.60 34.01
N THR A 459 -3.94 -17.93 34.09
CA THR A 459 -4.14 -18.82 32.94
C THR A 459 -5.58 -19.30 32.90
N VAL A 460 -6.15 -19.36 31.69
CA VAL A 460 -7.52 -19.83 31.45
C VAL A 460 -7.47 -21.23 30.85
N PHE A 461 -8.15 -22.18 31.49
CA PHE A 461 -8.38 -23.54 31.01
C PHE A 461 -9.85 -23.68 30.62
N ASN A 462 -10.14 -23.99 29.36
CA ASN A 462 -11.48 -24.19 28.84
C ASN A 462 -11.61 -25.59 28.23
N THR A 463 -12.52 -26.41 28.76
CA THR A 463 -12.78 -27.77 28.27
C THR A 463 -11.52 -28.64 28.31
N VAL A 464 -10.77 -28.60 29.41
CA VAL A 464 -9.55 -29.39 29.61
C VAL A 464 -9.84 -30.57 30.53
N SER A 465 -9.59 -31.79 30.08
CA SER A 465 -9.93 -33.00 30.84
C SER A 465 -9.19 -33.08 32.18
N GLN A 466 -7.90 -32.77 32.20
CA GLN A 466 -7.09 -32.71 33.43
C GLN A 466 -6.17 -31.48 33.34
N PRO A 467 -6.57 -30.34 33.94
CA PRO A 467 -5.82 -29.09 33.76
C PRO A 467 -4.38 -29.18 34.24
N LEU A 468 -4.18 -29.78 35.42
CA LEU A 468 -2.88 -29.90 36.07
C LEU A 468 -2.72 -31.35 36.58
N ILE A 469 -1.60 -31.98 36.25
CA ILE A 469 -1.22 -33.31 36.77
C ILE A 469 0.20 -33.31 37.33
N ALA A 470 0.44 -34.09 38.38
CA ALA A 470 1.77 -34.24 38.99
C ALA A 470 2.07 -35.69 39.41
N GLY A 471 3.33 -36.11 39.30
CA GLY A 471 3.85 -37.28 40.02
C GLY A 471 4.21 -36.96 41.47
N SER A 472 4.55 -37.97 42.27
CA SER A 472 4.76 -37.84 43.72
C SER A 472 5.73 -36.74 44.14
N ASN A 473 6.82 -36.57 43.37
CA ASN A 473 7.92 -35.67 43.70
C ASN A 473 7.82 -34.29 43.01
N ALA A 474 6.91 -34.14 42.04
CA ALA A 474 6.76 -32.90 41.30
C ALA A 474 6.00 -31.88 42.15
N LYS A 475 6.35 -30.61 41.98
CA LYS A 475 5.75 -29.49 42.70
C LYS A 475 5.03 -28.57 41.74
N ILE A 476 3.76 -28.32 42.00
CA ILE A 476 2.98 -27.34 41.27
C ILE A 476 2.37 -26.35 42.25
N TYR A 477 2.50 -25.08 41.93
CA TYR A 477 1.76 -24.00 42.58
C TYR A 477 0.90 -23.28 41.55
N GLN A 478 -0.39 -23.14 41.83
CA GLN A 478 -1.30 -22.45 40.94
C GLN A 478 -2.02 -21.30 41.67
N ARG A 479 -2.20 -20.13 41.04
CA ARG A 479 -3.03 -19.04 41.58
C ARG A 479 -3.65 -18.19 40.47
N ASN A 480 -4.78 -17.54 40.76
CA ASN A 480 -5.45 -16.63 39.83
C ASN A 480 -5.68 -17.25 38.44
N ASN A 481 -6.13 -18.49 38.38
CA ASN A 481 -6.46 -19.20 37.14
C ASN A 481 -7.98 -19.35 37.00
N GLN A 482 -8.48 -19.50 35.77
CA GLN A 482 -9.89 -19.77 35.49
C GLN A 482 -10.06 -21.15 34.86
N PHE A 483 -11.00 -21.95 35.38
CA PHE A 483 -11.32 -23.29 34.87
C PHE A 483 -12.78 -23.32 34.39
N ILE A 484 -12.98 -23.42 33.08
CA ILE A 484 -14.28 -23.43 32.42
C ILE A 484 -14.50 -24.85 31.89
N SER A 485 -15.58 -25.52 32.31
CA SER A 485 -15.94 -26.88 31.86
C SER A 485 -14.78 -27.88 31.88
N SER A 486 -13.87 -27.73 32.84
CA SER A 486 -12.62 -28.51 32.92
C SER A 486 -12.70 -29.53 34.06
N GLY A 487 -11.97 -30.63 33.94
CA GLY A 487 -11.96 -31.71 34.92
C GLY A 487 -11.07 -31.43 36.13
N SER A 488 -10.84 -32.46 36.94
CA SER A 488 -10.12 -32.35 38.21
C SER A 488 -8.60 -32.41 38.06
N PHE A 489 -7.90 -31.84 39.04
CA PHE A 489 -6.45 -31.99 39.20
C PHE A 489 -6.11 -33.39 39.68
N ARG A 490 -4.92 -33.89 39.33
CA ARG A 490 -4.46 -35.21 39.78
C ARG A 490 -3.01 -35.21 40.27
N ARG A 491 -2.75 -35.90 41.39
CA ARG A 491 -1.41 -36.31 41.81
C ARG A 491 -1.34 -37.82 41.87
N ASP A 492 -0.37 -38.44 41.21
CA ASP A 492 -0.22 -39.91 41.17
C ASP A 492 -1.51 -40.63 40.76
N ASN A 493 -2.18 -40.09 39.75
CA ASN A 493 -3.51 -40.52 39.28
C ASN A 493 -4.66 -40.37 40.29
N VAL A 494 -4.43 -39.82 41.49
CA VAL A 494 -5.45 -39.53 42.50
C VAL A 494 -5.96 -38.11 42.34
N VAL A 495 -7.29 -37.94 42.40
CA VAL A 495 -7.92 -36.62 42.31
C VAL A 495 -7.59 -35.79 43.56
N ILE A 496 -7.19 -34.54 43.36
CA ILE A 496 -6.93 -33.57 44.44
C ILE A 496 -7.73 -32.28 44.22
N ALA A 497 -7.92 -31.52 45.29
CA ALA A 497 -8.68 -30.27 45.25
C ALA A 497 -7.89 -29.09 44.68
N ASP A 498 -6.58 -29.01 44.95
CA ASP A 498 -5.75 -27.87 44.58
C ASP A 498 -4.24 -28.20 44.62
N PHE A 499 -3.42 -27.39 43.93
CA PHE A 499 -1.96 -27.43 43.92
C PHE A 499 -1.38 -26.16 44.57
N LYS A 500 -0.69 -26.33 45.72
CA LYS A 500 -0.11 -25.26 46.53
C LYS A 500 1.29 -25.59 47.04
N ASP A 501 2.04 -26.36 46.27
CA ASP A 501 3.39 -26.76 46.67
C ASP A 501 4.34 -25.55 46.70
N PRO A 502 5.34 -25.52 47.59
CA PRO A 502 6.36 -24.48 47.55
C PRO A 502 7.24 -24.66 46.30
N VAL A 503 7.13 -23.73 45.36
CA VAL A 503 7.94 -23.66 44.13
C VAL A 503 8.85 -22.43 44.15
N PHE A 504 9.76 -22.36 43.19
CA PHE A 504 10.60 -21.19 42.93
C PHE A 504 9.81 -19.87 42.82
N THR A 505 10.48 -18.75 43.12
CA THR A 505 9.98 -17.40 42.81
C THR A 505 10.64 -16.94 41.51
N PRO A 506 9.88 -16.55 40.47
CA PRO A 506 10.46 -16.02 39.24
C PRO A 506 11.38 -14.82 39.54
N PRO A 507 12.60 -14.75 38.95
CA PRO A 507 13.54 -13.64 39.19
C PRO A 507 13.16 -12.35 38.44
N TYR A 508 11.94 -12.27 37.92
CA TYR A 508 11.41 -11.19 37.12
C TYR A 508 9.91 -11.01 37.42
N THR A 509 9.32 -9.92 36.94
CA THR A 509 7.89 -9.65 37.11
C THR A 509 7.22 -9.55 35.74
N ILE A 510 6.17 -10.34 35.55
CA ILE A 510 5.25 -10.25 34.41
C ILE A 510 3.88 -9.95 35.00
N PRO A 511 3.16 -8.91 34.53
CA PRO A 511 1.82 -8.62 35.01
C PRO A 511 0.85 -9.76 34.72
N ILE A 512 0.03 -10.11 35.71
CA ILE A 512 -1.12 -11.01 35.52
C ILE A 512 -2.24 -10.22 34.86
N GLU A 513 -2.72 -10.68 33.70
CA GLU A 513 -3.84 -10.06 32.99
C GLU A 513 -5.17 -10.29 33.71
N ASN A 514 -6.17 -9.49 33.36
CA ASN A 514 -7.53 -9.75 33.81
C ASN A 514 -8.04 -11.06 33.16
N LEU A 515 -8.38 -12.05 33.97
CA LEU A 515 -8.84 -13.37 33.51
C LEU A 515 -9.98 -13.32 32.49
N SER A 516 -10.86 -12.32 32.59
CA SER A 516 -11.98 -12.15 31.64
C SER A 516 -11.53 -11.78 30.22
N THR A 517 -10.33 -11.25 30.05
CA THR A 517 -9.78 -10.84 28.74
C THR A 517 -8.77 -11.83 28.18
N VAL A 518 -8.08 -12.63 29.01
CA VAL A 518 -7.00 -13.56 28.60
C VAL A 518 -7.41 -14.43 27.41
N ALA A 519 -8.57 -15.09 27.46
CA ALA A 519 -9.01 -15.94 26.37
C ALA A 519 -9.18 -15.17 25.05
N ALA A 520 -9.67 -13.93 25.09
CA ALA A 520 -9.85 -13.11 23.90
C ALA A 520 -8.52 -12.48 23.42
N SER A 521 -7.68 -11.98 24.33
CA SER A 521 -6.37 -11.40 23.99
C SER A 521 -5.47 -12.45 23.37
N VAL A 522 -5.31 -13.62 24.00
CA VAL A 522 -4.50 -14.74 23.49
C VAL A 522 -5.05 -15.27 22.17
N LYS A 523 -6.36 -15.52 22.06
CA LYS A 523 -6.96 -15.95 20.78
C LYS A 523 -6.72 -14.95 19.66
N ASN A 524 -6.73 -13.65 19.94
CA ASN A 524 -6.57 -12.64 18.90
C ASN A 524 -5.10 -12.30 18.63
N GLY A 525 -4.19 -12.46 19.58
CA GLY A 525 -2.80 -12.03 19.43
C GLY A 525 -1.82 -13.16 19.12
N ALA A 526 -2.11 -14.39 19.52
CA ALA A 526 -1.14 -15.48 19.43
C ALA A 526 -1.04 -16.11 18.03
N GLY A 527 0.18 -16.47 17.64
CA GLY A 527 0.54 -17.11 16.38
C GLY A 527 1.15 -16.19 15.33
N ALA A 528 1.64 -16.77 14.25
CA ALA A 528 2.23 -16.03 13.15
C ALA A 528 1.16 -15.18 12.45
N GLY A 529 1.47 -13.89 12.28
CA GLY A 529 0.57 -12.84 11.82
C GLY A 529 -0.25 -12.20 12.94
N GLY A 530 -0.16 -12.68 14.19
CA GLY A 530 -0.89 -12.14 15.34
C GLY A 530 -2.38 -12.00 15.08
N ARG A 531 -2.90 -10.76 15.14
CA ARG A 531 -4.31 -10.43 14.85
C ARG A 531 -4.80 -10.82 13.46
N TRP A 532 -3.88 -11.01 12.52
CA TRP A 532 -4.16 -11.39 11.14
C TRP A 532 -3.77 -12.83 10.84
N ARG A 533 -3.57 -13.66 11.88
CA ARG A 533 -3.09 -15.03 11.71
C ARG A 533 -3.96 -15.81 10.73
N THR A 534 -3.28 -16.69 10.01
CA THR A 534 -3.92 -17.73 9.19
C THR A 534 -3.26 -19.06 9.49
N LEU A 535 -4.09 -20.10 9.64
CA LEU A 535 -3.60 -21.45 9.83
C LEU A 535 -3.00 -21.99 8.52
N PRO A 536 -1.96 -22.84 8.59
CA PRO A 536 -1.53 -23.64 7.45
C PRO A 536 -2.67 -24.50 6.90
N LEU A 537 -2.78 -24.60 5.58
CA LEU A 537 -3.77 -25.43 4.89
C LEU A 537 -3.08 -26.61 4.20
N TYR A 538 -3.66 -27.81 4.32
CA TYR A 538 -3.19 -28.98 3.57
C TYR A 538 -3.75 -28.93 2.15
N THR A 539 -2.92 -28.63 1.16
CA THR A 539 -3.28 -28.83 -0.25
C THR A 539 -2.14 -29.54 -0.97
N ASP A 540 -2.44 -30.53 -1.80
CA ASP A 540 -1.43 -31.23 -2.63
C ASP A 540 -0.72 -30.28 -3.61
N ALA A 541 -1.31 -29.11 -3.88
CA ALA A 541 -0.71 -28.00 -4.61
C ALA A 541 0.46 -27.32 -3.87
N ALA A 542 0.62 -27.53 -2.55
CA ALA A 542 1.72 -26.98 -1.75
C ALA A 542 3.07 -27.69 -1.99
N LEU A 543 3.26 -28.30 -3.16
CA LEU A 543 4.50 -28.89 -3.68
C LEU A 543 5.36 -27.88 -4.47
N GLN A 544 4.83 -26.70 -4.77
CA GLN A 544 5.62 -25.56 -5.21
C GLN A 544 5.48 -24.46 -4.15
N SER A 545 6.61 -23.96 -3.68
CA SER A 545 6.66 -22.73 -2.89
C SER A 545 6.13 -21.62 -3.78
N ASN A 546 4.81 -21.41 -3.79
CA ASN A 546 4.18 -20.40 -4.65
C ASN A 546 4.77 -19.04 -4.28
N LYS A 547 5.56 -18.46 -5.18
CA LYS A 547 6.19 -17.16 -4.95
C LYS A 547 5.14 -16.09 -5.24
N ALA A 548 5.07 -15.07 -4.39
CA ALA A 548 4.21 -13.94 -4.70
C ALA A 548 4.72 -13.23 -5.96
N PRO A 549 3.82 -12.71 -6.82
CA PRO A 549 4.20 -12.06 -8.07
C PRO A 549 5.03 -10.79 -7.80
N VAL A 550 5.74 -10.27 -8.80
CA VAL A 550 6.38 -8.93 -8.74
C VAL A 550 5.52 -7.95 -9.53
N VAL A 551 5.37 -6.73 -9.02
CA VAL A 551 4.60 -5.67 -9.69
C VAL A 551 5.26 -4.30 -9.54
N VAL A 552 5.32 -3.56 -10.65
CA VAL A 552 5.87 -2.20 -10.71
C VAL A 552 5.06 -1.35 -11.70
N ILE A 553 4.63 -0.17 -11.25
CA ILE A 553 4.04 0.85 -12.13
C ILE A 553 5.18 1.49 -12.94
N THR A 554 5.03 1.52 -14.26
CA THR A 554 6.04 2.04 -15.20
C THR A 554 5.68 3.39 -15.79
N SER A 555 4.39 3.72 -15.82
CA SER A 555 3.86 5.05 -16.19
C SER A 555 2.54 5.25 -15.45
N PRO A 556 2.23 6.46 -14.95
CA PRO A 556 3.10 7.63 -14.92
C PRO A 556 4.35 7.40 -14.06
N ILE A 557 5.37 8.24 -14.23
CA ILE A 557 6.51 8.25 -13.30
C ILE A 557 6.13 9.04 -12.04
N ASP A 558 6.81 8.76 -10.92
CA ASP A 558 6.61 9.53 -9.70
C ASP A 558 6.91 11.02 -9.97
N THR A 559 6.11 11.90 -9.37
CA THR A 559 6.07 13.36 -9.53
C THR A 559 5.62 13.89 -10.89
N ALA A 560 5.08 13.03 -11.78
CA ALA A 560 4.56 13.48 -13.08
C ALA A 560 3.47 14.57 -12.94
N LEU A 561 3.39 15.45 -13.94
CA LEU A 561 2.41 16.55 -14.01
C LEU A 561 1.56 16.42 -15.28
N PHE A 562 0.24 16.41 -15.10
CA PHE A 562 -0.74 16.37 -16.19
C PHE A 562 -1.57 17.66 -16.21
N SER A 563 -2.05 18.07 -17.38
CA SER A 563 -3.02 19.17 -17.52
C SER A 563 -3.98 18.88 -18.67
N ASN A 564 -5.27 19.19 -18.49
CA ASN A 564 -6.32 19.12 -19.52
C ASN A 564 -6.45 17.79 -20.27
N LEU A 565 -6.17 16.66 -19.60
CA LEU A 565 -6.35 15.35 -20.20
C LEU A 565 -7.75 14.79 -19.90
N ASN A 566 -8.41 14.28 -20.92
CA ASN A 566 -9.62 13.46 -20.75
C ASN A 566 -9.30 12.08 -20.14
N SER A 567 -8.02 11.68 -20.14
CA SER A 567 -7.61 10.41 -19.55
C SER A 567 -6.12 10.34 -19.20
N ILE A 568 -5.76 9.60 -18.16
CA ILE A 568 -4.39 9.24 -17.77
C ILE A 568 -4.27 7.73 -17.76
N ILE A 569 -3.30 7.18 -18.49
CA ILE A 569 -3.05 5.74 -18.56
C ILE A 569 -1.98 5.35 -17.53
N ILE A 570 -2.31 4.39 -16.67
CA ILE A 570 -1.40 3.71 -15.76
C ILE A 570 -0.95 2.42 -16.44
N ASN A 571 0.35 2.30 -16.74
CA ASN A 571 0.96 1.10 -17.27
C ASN A 571 1.73 0.36 -16.19
N THR A 572 1.48 -0.94 -16.03
CA THR A 572 2.07 -1.75 -14.97
C THR A 572 2.73 -3.00 -15.56
N ASN A 573 3.96 -3.27 -15.13
CA ASN A 573 4.61 -4.54 -15.35
C ASN A 573 4.38 -5.43 -14.14
N ALA A 574 3.75 -6.58 -14.37
CA ALA A 574 3.62 -7.64 -13.39
C ALA A 574 4.10 -8.96 -13.98
N SER A 575 4.82 -9.75 -13.18
CA SER A 575 5.32 -11.07 -13.59
C SER A 575 5.36 -11.99 -12.39
N ASP A 576 5.08 -13.26 -12.62
CA ASP A 576 5.20 -14.31 -11.62
C ASP A 576 6.28 -15.31 -12.05
N ALA A 577 7.10 -15.77 -11.10
CA ALA A 577 8.32 -16.53 -11.40
C ALA A 577 8.06 -18.04 -11.54
N ASP A 578 7.03 -18.54 -10.88
CA ASP A 578 6.62 -19.94 -10.84
C ASP A 578 5.19 -20.17 -11.32
N GLY A 579 4.47 -19.11 -11.69
CA GLY A 579 3.14 -19.19 -12.26
C GLY A 579 2.82 -18.09 -13.26
N THR A 580 1.58 -17.62 -13.22
CA THR A 580 1.03 -16.57 -14.08
C THR A 580 0.33 -15.53 -13.21
N VAL A 581 0.39 -14.27 -13.61
CA VAL A 581 -0.38 -13.21 -12.94
C VAL A 581 -1.84 -13.32 -13.39
N ALA A 582 -2.72 -13.68 -12.46
CA ALA A 582 -4.16 -13.78 -12.69
C ALA A 582 -4.80 -12.41 -12.93
N LYS A 583 -4.36 -11.38 -12.20
CA LYS A 583 -4.83 -10.00 -12.38
C LYS A 583 -3.91 -8.96 -11.76
N VAL A 584 -4.07 -7.71 -12.18
CA VAL A 584 -3.50 -6.50 -11.58
C VAL A 584 -4.64 -5.53 -11.23
N GLU A 585 -4.80 -5.23 -9.95
CA GLU A 585 -5.77 -4.26 -9.44
C GLU A 585 -5.09 -2.91 -9.22
N PHE A 586 -5.73 -1.81 -9.63
CA PHE A 586 -5.19 -0.46 -9.54
C PHE A 586 -5.97 0.32 -8.49
N TYR A 587 -5.27 1.00 -7.58
CA TYR A 587 -5.86 1.77 -6.49
C TYR A 587 -5.31 3.19 -6.47
N SER A 588 -6.15 4.16 -6.09
CA SER A 588 -5.71 5.46 -5.58
C SER A 588 -5.99 5.52 -4.09
N GLY A 589 -4.94 5.54 -3.27
CA GLY A 589 -5.09 5.32 -1.83
C GLY A 589 -5.70 3.95 -1.53
N THR A 590 -6.90 3.90 -0.98
CA THR A 590 -7.67 2.64 -0.72
C THR A 590 -8.80 2.39 -1.70
N ILE A 591 -9.08 3.33 -2.61
CA ILE A 591 -10.15 3.19 -3.57
C ILE A 591 -9.63 2.41 -4.76
N LYS A 592 -10.24 1.26 -5.03
CA LYS A 592 -9.99 0.50 -6.25
C LYS A 592 -10.51 1.31 -7.44
N LEU A 593 -9.61 1.64 -8.36
CA LEU A 593 -9.94 2.29 -9.62
C LEU A 593 -10.43 1.27 -10.65
N GLY A 594 -9.79 0.11 -10.69
CA GLY A 594 -10.17 -1.00 -11.58
C GLY A 594 -9.18 -2.15 -11.50
N GLU A 595 -9.29 -3.09 -12.44
CA GLU A 595 -8.38 -4.22 -12.58
C GLU A 595 -8.19 -4.59 -14.05
N ASP A 596 -7.06 -5.22 -14.35
CA ASP A 596 -6.74 -5.79 -15.65
C ASP A 596 -6.29 -7.24 -15.46
N THR A 597 -6.86 -8.16 -16.22
CA THR A 597 -6.61 -9.61 -16.12
C THR A 597 -5.70 -10.13 -17.23
N SER A 598 -5.26 -9.28 -18.16
CA SER A 598 -4.44 -9.67 -19.30
C SER A 598 -3.26 -8.73 -19.53
N ALA A 599 -2.05 -9.29 -19.63
CA ALA A 599 -0.88 -8.50 -20.00
C ALA A 599 -0.96 -8.01 -21.46
N PRO A 600 -0.50 -6.79 -21.79
CA PRO A 600 0.13 -5.81 -20.90
C PRO A 600 -0.89 -5.12 -19.97
N TYR A 601 -0.60 -5.11 -18.66
CA TYR A 601 -1.54 -4.61 -17.65
C TYR A 601 -1.60 -3.08 -17.67
N SER A 602 -2.80 -2.54 -17.84
CA SER A 602 -3.01 -1.09 -17.81
C SER A 602 -4.37 -0.70 -17.24
N PHE A 603 -4.45 0.52 -16.74
CA PHE A 603 -5.72 1.12 -16.35
C PHE A 603 -5.81 2.57 -16.80
N THR A 604 -6.93 2.96 -17.37
CA THR A 604 -7.15 4.34 -17.83
C THR A 604 -8.05 5.07 -16.84
N ILE A 605 -7.48 6.05 -16.12
CA ILE A 605 -8.26 7.05 -15.39
C ILE A 605 -8.93 7.93 -16.44
N THR A 606 -10.26 7.97 -16.48
CA THR A 606 -11.03 8.84 -17.37
C THR A 606 -11.54 10.05 -16.60
N ASN A 607 -11.59 11.21 -17.28
CA ASN A 607 -11.95 12.50 -16.70
C ASN A 607 -11.26 12.75 -15.34
N PRO A 608 -9.92 12.68 -15.28
CA PRO A 608 -9.21 12.89 -14.03
C PRO A 608 -9.62 14.26 -13.45
N ALA A 609 -9.99 14.28 -12.16
CA ALA A 609 -10.41 15.53 -11.53
C ALA A 609 -9.32 16.60 -11.72
N ALA A 610 -9.73 17.75 -12.22
CA ALA A 610 -8.83 18.87 -12.42
C ALA A 610 -8.33 19.34 -11.05
N CYS A 611 -7.06 19.74 -10.97
CA CYS A 611 -6.44 20.19 -9.73
C CYS A 611 -6.46 19.10 -8.64
N SER A 612 -5.84 17.93 -8.89
CA SER A 612 -5.78 16.82 -7.94
C SER A 612 -4.44 16.08 -7.92
N THR A 613 -4.10 15.49 -6.77
CA THR A 613 -2.93 14.60 -6.61
C THR A 613 -3.39 13.15 -6.52
N TYR A 614 -2.88 12.28 -7.40
CA TYR A 614 -3.11 10.84 -7.36
C TYR A 614 -1.95 10.13 -6.68
N SER A 615 -2.24 9.08 -5.92
CA SER A 615 -1.21 8.15 -5.41
C SER A 615 -1.63 6.74 -5.74
N ILE A 616 -1.03 6.24 -6.81
CA ILE A 616 -1.41 4.98 -7.41
C ILE A 616 -0.56 3.86 -6.84
N VAL A 617 -1.21 2.78 -6.42
CA VAL A 617 -0.57 1.48 -6.20
C VAL A 617 -1.23 0.45 -7.10
N ALA A 618 -0.44 -0.52 -7.57
CA ALA A 618 -0.94 -1.68 -8.29
C ALA A 618 -0.75 -2.92 -7.42
N ILE A 619 -1.76 -3.78 -7.32
CA ILE A 619 -1.70 -5.07 -6.63
C ILE A 619 -1.81 -6.17 -7.67
N ALA A 620 -0.74 -6.94 -7.88
CA ALA A 620 -0.77 -8.14 -8.70
C ALA A 620 -1.20 -9.34 -7.85
N THR A 621 -2.09 -10.17 -8.39
CA THR A 621 -2.48 -11.47 -7.83
C THR A 621 -2.04 -12.57 -8.81
N ASP A 622 -1.37 -13.61 -8.32
CA ASP A 622 -1.03 -14.78 -9.14
C ASP A 622 -2.20 -15.78 -9.26
N ASN A 623 -2.00 -16.84 -10.04
CA ASN A 623 -2.99 -17.91 -10.25
C ASN A 623 -3.21 -18.81 -9.02
N ASN A 624 -2.52 -18.56 -7.92
CA ASN A 624 -2.57 -19.30 -6.67
C ASN A 624 -3.09 -18.44 -5.49
N GLY A 625 -3.39 -17.16 -5.74
CA GLY A 625 -3.97 -16.22 -4.80
C GLY A 625 -2.98 -15.41 -3.97
N ASN A 626 -1.66 -15.53 -4.17
CA ASN A 626 -0.74 -14.60 -3.52
C ASN A 626 -0.80 -13.24 -4.19
N THR A 627 -0.60 -12.21 -3.37
CA THR A 627 -0.67 -10.83 -3.81
C THR A 627 0.63 -10.10 -3.53
N THR A 628 1.00 -9.18 -4.41
CA THR A 628 2.06 -8.19 -4.20
C THR A 628 1.58 -6.82 -4.64
N MET A 629 1.94 -5.78 -3.91
CA MET A 629 1.63 -4.38 -4.09
C MET A 629 2.89 -3.65 -4.57
N SER A 630 2.74 -2.76 -5.53
CA SER A 630 3.84 -1.94 -6.02
C SER A 630 4.23 -0.88 -5.00
N MET A 631 5.42 -0.30 -5.15
CA MET A 631 5.68 1.02 -4.58
C MET A 631 4.64 2.02 -5.13
N PRO A 632 4.20 3.02 -4.34
CA PRO A 632 3.27 4.03 -4.80
C PRO A 632 3.93 4.95 -5.83
N VAL A 633 3.14 5.37 -6.83
CA VAL A 633 3.48 6.43 -7.78
C VAL A 633 2.56 7.61 -7.53
N ILE A 634 3.13 8.77 -7.24
CA ILE A 634 2.40 10.00 -6.96
C ILE A 634 2.51 10.92 -8.18
N PHE A 635 1.42 11.47 -8.67
CA PHE A 635 1.44 12.46 -9.75
C PHE A 635 0.32 13.49 -9.55
N ASN A 636 0.47 14.67 -10.18
CA ASN A 636 -0.51 15.75 -10.08
C ASN A 636 -1.20 16.01 -11.41
N VAL A 637 -2.46 16.43 -11.34
CA VAL A 637 -3.28 16.88 -12.46
C VAL A 637 -3.68 18.33 -12.18
N ASN A 638 -3.29 19.26 -13.02
CA ASN A 638 -3.58 20.69 -12.88
C ASN A 638 -4.73 21.11 -13.82
N ASN A 639 -5.46 22.17 -13.43
CA ASN A 639 -6.46 22.81 -14.27
C ASN A 639 -5.81 24.01 -14.99
N THR A 640 -5.39 23.87 -16.25
CA THR A 640 -4.72 24.94 -17.00
C THR A 640 -5.36 25.15 -18.36
N TYR A 641 -6.29 26.08 -18.51
CA TYR A 641 -7.02 26.25 -19.77
C TYR A 641 -6.10 26.58 -20.96
N THR A 642 -6.14 25.81 -22.03
CA THR A 642 -5.28 26.08 -23.21
C THR A 642 -6.02 26.89 -24.26
N ILE A 643 -5.46 28.04 -24.64
CA ILE A 643 -6.01 28.94 -25.66
C ILE A 643 -5.13 28.85 -26.90
N TYR A 644 -5.63 28.25 -27.98
CA TYR A 644 -4.82 28.01 -29.18
C TYR A 644 -4.80 29.21 -30.13
N LYS A 645 -3.67 29.37 -30.83
CA LYS A 645 -3.52 30.38 -31.87
C LYS A 645 -4.33 29.98 -33.10
N THR A 646 -5.07 30.92 -33.68
CA THR A 646 -5.77 30.74 -34.96
C THR A 646 -5.07 31.51 -36.08
N ASN A 647 -5.12 30.96 -37.30
CA ASN A 647 -4.67 31.63 -38.53
C ASN A 647 -5.80 32.41 -39.23
N THR A 648 -7.04 32.13 -38.87
CA THR A 648 -8.25 32.75 -39.42
C THR A 648 -9.11 33.24 -38.27
N ALA A 649 -9.44 34.53 -38.25
CA ALA A 649 -10.34 35.09 -37.25
C ALA A 649 -11.73 34.43 -37.35
N PRO A 650 -12.38 34.05 -36.24
CA PRO A 650 -13.79 33.69 -36.24
C PRO A 650 -14.64 34.87 -36.72
N VAL A 651 -15.77 34.56 -37.36
CA VAL A 651 -16.78 35.57 -37.65
C VAL A 651 -17.47 35.89 -36.33
N ILE A 652 -17.66 37.17 -36.00
CA ILE A 652 -18.36 37.56 -34.77
C ILE A 652 -19.80 37.86 -35.14
N ASP A 653 -20.63 36.81 -35.17
CA ASP A 653 -22.05 36.91 -35.54
C ASP A 653 -23.00 36.21 -34.57
N GLY A 654 -22.46 35.65 -33.49
CA GLY A 654 -23.24 34.99 -32.44
C GLY A 654 -23.67 33.58 -32.85
N ASN A 655 -23.05 32.97 -33.86
CA ASN A 655 -23.27 31.58 -34.25
C ASN A 655 -21.98 30.78 -34.11
N ILE A 656 -22.09 29.50 -33.75
CA ILE A 656 -20.90 28.65 -33.56
C ILE A 656 -20.33 28.25 -34.93
N ASP A 657 -19.26 28.93 -35.34
CA ASP A 657 -18.45 28.57 -36.51
C ASP A 657 -17.76 27.20 -36.38
N GLY A 658 -17.50 26.54 -37.52
CA GLY A 658 -16.72 25.30 -37.57
C GLY A 658 -15.26 25.44 -37.07
N LEU A 659 -14.74 26.68 -37.01
CA LEU A 659 -13.44 26.98 -36.40
C LEU A 659 -13.43 26.62 -34.91
N TRP A 660 -14.50 26.96 -34.19
CA TRP A 660 -14.65 26.66 -32.77
C TRP A 660 -14.76 25.17 -32.48
N THR A 661 -15.26 24.37 -33.44
CA THR A 661 -15.35 22.91 -33.31
C THR A 661 -13.98 22.23 -33.38
N ASN A 662 -13.06 22.76 -34.20
CA ASN A 662 -11.71 22.21 -34.37
C ASN A 662 -10.70 22.75 -33.37
N ALA A 663 -10.95 23.92 -32.81
CA ALA A 663 -10.06 24.55 -31.88
C ALA A 663 -10.33 24.10 -30.42
N ASN A 664 -9.26 23.69 -29.74
CA ASN A 664 -9.17 23.31 -28.33
C ASN A 664 -9.79 21.96 -27.92
N GLY A 665 -10.67 21.32 -28.71
CA GLY A 665 -11.26 19.98 -28.43
C GLY A 665 -12.10 19.85 -27.15
N TYR A 666 -11.94 20.77 -26.19
CA TYR A 666 -12.57 20.83 -24.89
C TYR A 666 -13.19 22.23 -24.70
N ALA A 667 -14.47 22.27 -24.36
CA ALA A 667 -15.18 23.48 -23.95
C ALA A 667 -15.43 23.40 -22.44
N PRO A 668 -14.72 24.17 -21.59
CA PRO A 668 -15.01 24.19 -20.17
C PRO A 668 -16.47 24.55 -19.90
N ALA A 669 -17.11 23.76 -19.04
CA ALA A 669 -18.44 24.04 -18.52
C ALA A 669 -18.36 25.04 -17.35
N LEU A 670 -19.35 25.93 -17.27
CA LEU A 670 -19.58 26.81 -16.13
C LEU A 670 -20.36 26.01 -15.08
N ASN A 671 -19.67 25.45 -14.08
CA ASN A 671 -20.27 24.48 -13.15
C ASN A 671 -20.11 24.86 -11.67
N LYS A 672 -19.55 26.02 -11.37
CA LYS A 672 -19.41 26.53 -10.00
C LYS A 672 -20.48 27.59 -9.74
N ASN A 673 -21.51 27.24 -8.98
CA ASN A 673 -22.48 28.21 -8.49
C ASN A 673 -21.80 29.14 -7.47
N LEU A 674 -21.68 30.42 -7.81
CA LEU A 674 -21.06 31.45 -6.98
C LEU A 674 -22.06 32.12 -6.05
N THR A 675 -23.29 32.32 -6.51
CA THR A 675 -24.39 32.92 -5.77
C THR A 675 -25.71 32.54 -6.42
N GLY A 676 -26.79 32.58 -5.63
CA GLY A 676 -28.13 32.35 -6.15
C GLY A 676 -28.55 30.89 -6.20
N VAL A 677 -29.78 30.64 -6.67
CA VAL A 677 -30.37 29.30 -6.75
C VAL A 677 -30.56 28.93 -8.21
N ILE A 678 -29.72 28.00 -8.68
CA ILE A 678 -29.84 27.42 -10.03
C ILE A 678 -30.51 26.06 -9.90
N SER A 679 -31.76 25.98 -10.35
CA SER A 679 -32.66 24.87 -10.13
C SER A 679 -32.30 23.63 -10.94
N ASN A 680 -31.78 23.80 -12.17
CA ASN A 680 -31.33 22.73 -13.07
C ASN A 680 -30.55 23.31 -14.29
N GLU A 681 -30.09 22.46 -15.23
CA GLU A 681 -29.30 22.91 -16.39
C GLU A 681 -30.10 23.73 -17.43
N VAL A 682 -31.44 23.64 -17.42
CA VAL A 682 -32.33 24.48 -18.23
C VAL A 682 -32.52 25.86 -17.61
N ASP A 683 -32.36 25.94 -16.29
CA ASP A 683 -32.37 27.18 -15.51
C ASP A 683 -31.20 28.05 -15.95
N LEU A 684 -29.99 27.56 -15.71
CA LEU A 684 -28.78 28.18 -16.18
C LEU A 684 -27.68 27.13 -16.34
N SER A 685 -27.09 27.07 -17.53
CA SER A 685 -25.85 26.35 -17.76
C SER A 685 -25.07 26.96 -18.91
N GLY A 686 -23.78 26.69 -19.02
CA GLY A 686 -23.00 27.27 -20.12
C GLY A 686 -21.69 26.59 -20.38
N THR A 687 -21.20 26.78 -21.60
CA THR A 687 -19.84 26.39 -22.00
C THR A 687 -19.13 27.56 -22.65
N CYS A 688 -17.82 27.62 -22.50
CA CYS A 688 -17.00 28.70 -23.04
C CYS A 688 -15.79 28.17 -23.82
N LYS A 689 -15.33 28.95 -24.81
CA LYS A 689 -14.10 28.72 -25.56
C LYS A 689 -13.35 30.03 -25.78
N ALA A 690 -12.03 29.94 -25.94
CA ALA A 690 -11.21 31.06 -26.40
C ALA A 690 -10.19 30.64 -27.45
N LEU A 691 -9.89 31.58 -28.34
CA LEU A 691 -8.81 31.51 -29.33
C LEU A 691 -8.02 32.79 -29.31
N TRP A 692 -6.83 32.78 -29.90
CA TRP A 692 -6.07 34.02 -30.06
C TRP A 692 -5.39 34.15 -31.41
N ASP A 693 -5.15 35.37 -31.83
CA ASP A 693 -4.14 35.70 -32.84
C ASP A 693 -3.24 36.84 -32.31
N THR A 694 -2.39 37.38 -33.18
CA THR A 694 -1.46 38.46 -32.77
C THR A 694 -2.15 39.74 -32.32
N ASN A 695 -3.42 39.95 -32.66
CA ASN A 695 -4.17 41.18 -32.45
C ASN A 695 -5.30 41.03 -31.43
N TYR A 696 -5.96 39.87 -31.38
CA TYR A 696 -7.16 39.65 -30.61
C TYR A 696 -7.13 38.35 -29.79
N LEU A 697 -7.78 38.42 -28.63
CA LEU A 697 -8.36 37.27 -27.94
C LEU A 697 -9.82 37.13 -28.41
N TYR A 698 -10.20 35.95 -28.85
CA TYR A 698 -11.56 35.62 -29.27
C TYR A 698 -12.23 34.77 -28.21
N LEU A 699 -13.50 35.01 -27.94
CA LEU A 699 -14.30 34.30 -26.96
C LEU A 699 -15.58 33.77 -27.63
N LEU A 700 -16.01 32.59 -27.19
CA LEU A 700 -17.32 32.02 -27.49
C LEU A 700 -17.93 31.57 -26.16
N ALA A 701 -19.18 31.94 -25.90
CA ALA A 701 -19.99 31.36 -24.83
C ALA A 701 -21.31 30.86 -25.41
N ASN A 702 -21.70 29.64 -25.03
CA ASN A 702 -22.98 29.04 -25.37
C ASN A 702 -23.73 28.79 -24.07
N ILE A 703 -24.73 29.64 -23.80
CA ILE A 703 -25.49 29.70 -22.56
C ILE A 703 -26.87 29.09 -22.80
N THR A 704 -27.26 28.20 -21.89
CA THR A 704 -28.61 27.69 -21.71
C THR A 704 -29.25 28.47 -20.57
N ASP A 705 -30.44 28.98 -20.83
CA ASP A 705 -31.17 29.88 -19.95
C ASP A 705 -32.65 29.91 -20.41
N ASN A 706 -33.56 29.66 -19.48
CA ASN A 706 -35.01 29.60 -19.69
C ASN A 706 -35.69 30.97 -19.74
N VAL A 707 -35.19 31.99 -19.02
CA VAL A 707 -35.76 33.34 -19.00
C VAL A 707 -34.63 34.36 -19.10
N LYS A 708 -34.60 35.05 -20.24
CA LYS A 708 -33.60 36.09 -20.50
C LYS A 708 -34.17 37.48 -20.25
N VAL A 709 -33.61 38.21 -19.31
CA VAL A 709 -33.94 39.57 -18.93
C VAL A 709 -32.79 40.53 -19.27
N ASN A 710 -33.20 41.76 -19.61
CA ASN A 710 -32.33 42.93 -19.72
C ASN A 710 -33.19 44.13 -19.34
N ASP A 711 -33.13 44.52 -18.08
CA ASP A 711 -33.86 45.66 -17.55
C ASP A 711 -33.07 46.52 -16.55
N SER A 712 -31.86 46.11 -16.19
CA SER A 712 -30.93 46.85 -15.34
C SER A 712 -29.90 47.65 -16.15
N PRO A 713 -29.40 48.78 -15.61
CA PRO A 713 -28.21 49.43 -16.17
C PRO A 713 -26.89 48.71 -15.79
N ASN A 714 -26.95 47.72 -14.89
CA ASN A 714 -25.79 46.98 -14.42
C ASN A 714 -25.76 45.59 -15.06
N PHE A 715 -24.77 45.34 -15.92
CA PHE A 715 -24.60 44.03 -16.58
C PHE A 715 -24.65 42.82 -15.65
N TYR A 716 -24.17 42.96 -14.41
CA TYR A 716 -24.14 41.85 -13.46
C TYR A 716 -25.49 41.58 -12.77
N ASP A 717 -26.47 42.47 -12.92
CA ASP A 717 -27.84 42.27 -12.44
C ASP A 717 -28.72 41.59 -13.50
N ASP A 718 -28.37 41.71 -14.80
CA ASP A 718 -29.04 41.05 -15.93
C ASP A 718 -28.33 39.76 -16.40
N ASP A 719 -28.95 39.04 -17.34
CA ASP A 719 -28.28 37.96 -18.07
C ASP A 719 -27.07 38.47 -18.83
N SER A 720 -25.91 37.96 -18.46
CA SER A 720 -24.67 38.41 -19.07
C SER A 720 -23.57 37.39 -18.93
N VAL A 721 -22.60 37.46 -19.84
CA VAL A 721 -21.36 36.69 -19.75
C VAL A 721 -20.23 37.62 -19.34
N GLU A 722 -19.45 37.20 -18.35
CA GLU A 722 -18.30 37.92 -17.84
C GLU A 722 -17.01 37.15 -18.12
N PHE A 723 -16.00 37.88 -18.58
CA PHE A 723 -14.70 37.36 -18.91
C PHE A 723 -13.63 38.07 -18.08
N TYR A 724 -12.77 37.28 -17.42
CA TYR A 724 -11.75 37.76 -16.50
C TYR A 724 -10.36 37.40 -16.98
N VAL A 725 -9.43 38.36 -16.87
CA VAL A 725 -8.04 38.18 -17.26
C VAL A 725 -7.07 38.85 -16.29
N ASP A 726 -5.98 38.15 -16.01
CA ASP A 726 -4.77 38.65 -15.32
C ASP A 726 -3.58 38.27 -16.22
N ILE A 727 -3.05 39.23 -16.97
CA ILE A 727 -2.12 38.92 -18.07
C ILE A 727 -0.76 38.36 -17.61
N ASN A 728 -0.32 38.69 -16.41
CA ASN A 728 0.96 38.24 -15.84
C ASN A 728 0.80 37.03 -14.91
N ASN A 729 -0.44 36.59 -14.67
CA ASN A 729 -0.79 35.49 -13.78
C ASN A 729 -0.18 35.67 -12.38
N ASP A 730 -0.10 36.90 -11.88
CA ASP A 730 0.53 37.18 -10.59
C ASP A 730 -0.36 36.81 -9.39
N LYS A 731 -1.64 36.50 -9.65
CA LYS A 731 -2.62 36.06 -8.64
C LYS A 731 -2.74 37.04 -7.48
N SER A 732 -2.59 38.33 -7.75
CA SER A 732 -2.81 39.39 -6.77
C SER A 732 -4.22 39.31 -6.16
N THR A 733 -4.41 39.79 -4.93
CA THR A 733 -5.73 39.88 -4.30
C THR A 733 -6.52 41.14 -4.71
N SER A 734 -5.95 41.96 -5.59
CA SER A 734 -6.55 43.19 -6.12
C SER A 734 -6.07 43.45 -7.55
N TYR A 735 -6.92 44.04 -8.40
CA TYR A 735 -6.60 44.30 -9.81
C TYR A 735 -5.37 45.21 -9.97
N GLY A 736 -4.41 44.74 -10.76
CA GLY A 736 -3.28 45.47 -11.30
C GLY A 736 -3.58 46.17 -12.63
N ALA A 737 -2.53 46.70 -13.26
CA ALA A 737 -2.65 47.49 -14.49
C ALA A 737 -3.15 46.64 -15.68
N ASN A 738 -2.83 45.36 -15.70
CA ASN A 738 -3.07 44.40 -16.77
C ASN A 738 -4.20 43.40 -16.45
N ASP A 739 -4.97 43.66 -15.40
CA ASP A 739 -6.09 42.82 -14.99
C ASP A 739 -7.40 43.44 -15.42
N ALA A 740 -8.29 42.66 -16.02
CA ALA A 740 -9.55 43.17 -16.52
C ALA A 740 -10.69 42.17 -16.37
N GLN A 741 -11.88 42.71 -16.18
CA GLN A 741 -13.14 42.06 -16.43
C GLN A 741 -13.79 42.74 -17.64
N TYR A 742 -14.37 41.95 -18.53
CA TYR A 742 -15.26 42.39 -19.60
C TYR A 742 -16.61 41.70 -19.44
N SER A 743 -17.71 42.45 -19.38
CA SER A 743 -19.07 41.91 -19.29
C SER A 743 -19.86 42.22 -20.57
N PHE A 744 -20.62 41.24 -21.03
CA PHE A 744 -21.45 41.30 -22.24
C PHE A 744 -22.87 40.89 -21.88
N GLY A 745 -23.78 41.87 -21.78
CA GLY A 745 -25.18 41.62 -21.41
C GLY A 745 -26.03 41.19 -22.59
N TRP A 746 -27.01 40.33 -22.31
CA TRP A 746 -28.05 39.89 -23.24
C TRP A 746 -28.78 41.12 -23.77
N ASN A 747 -28.89 41.27 -25.09
CA ASN A 747 -29.63 42.38 -25.73
C ASN A 747 -29.15 43.82 -25.42
N ASP A 748 -27.93 44.01 -24.90
CA ASP A 748 -27.34 45.32 -24.59
C ASP A 748 -26.75 46.10 -25.79
N GLY A 749 -27.09 45.66 -27.01
CA GLY A 749 -26.55 46.25 -28.23
C GLY A 749 -25.05 46.01 -28.38
N SER A 750 -24.25 47.07 -28.33
CA SER A 750 -22.78 47.02 -28.45
C SER A 750 -22.05 47.53 -27.20
N ASN A 751 -22.75 47.58 -26.05
CA ASN A 751 -22.18 48.06 -24.80
C ASN A 751 -21.33 46.95 -24.15
N VAL A 752 -20.17 47.31 -23.61
CA VAL A 752 -19.27 46.37 -22.94
C VAL A 752 -18.99 46.89 -21.54
N GLY A 753 -19.38 46.14 -20.52
CA GLY A 753 -19.02 46.42 -19.14
C GLY A 753 -17.54 46.15 -18.92
N THR A 754 -16.87 46.99 -18.12
CA THR A 754 -15.44 46.78 -17.81
C THR A 754 -15.11 47.06 -16.36
N LEU A 755 -14.32 46.18 -15.74
CA LEU A 755 -13.59 46.48 -14.51
C LEU A 755 -12.08 46.33 -14.71
N PRO A 756 -11.24 47.19 -14.12
CA PRO A 756 -11.63 48.38 -13.37
C PRO A 756 -12.24 49.43 -14.32
N SER A 757 -13.09 50.31 -13.78
CA SER A 757 -13.77 51.34 -14.58
C SER A 757 -12.76 52.21 -15.36
N GLY A 758 -13.07 52.48 -16.63
CA GLY A 758 -12.21 53.27 -17.53
C GLY A 758 -11.25 52.43 -18.41
N ARG A 759 -11.32 51.10 -18.35
CA ARG A 759 -10.63 50.20 -19.29
C ARG A 759 -11.08 50.49 -20.73
N SER A 760 -10.16 50.49 -21.69
CA SER A 760 -10.50 50.77 -23.09
C SER A 760 -11.37 49.65 -23.67
N THR A 761 -12.46 50.01 -24.34
CA THR A 761 -13.29 49.09 -25.13
C THR A 761 -13.10 49.25 -26.64
N ASN A 762 -12.16 50.12 -27.05
CA ASN A 762 -11.96 50.44 -28.46
C ASN A 762 -11.50 49.20 -29.25
N GLY A 763 -12.25 48.84 -30.29
CA GLY A 763 -11.97 47.69 -31.14
C GLY A 763 -12.56 46.36 -30.61
N ILE A 764 -13.19 46.35 -29.43
CA ILE A 764 -14.01 45.22 -29.00
C ILE A 764 -15.25 45.14 -29.90
N ASN A 765 -15.56 43.93 -30.37
CA ASN A 765 -16.78 43.65 -31.10
C ASN A 765 -17.33 42.33 -30.59
N TYR A 766 -18.63 42.27 -30.36
CA TYR A 766 -19.31 41.07 -29.92
C TYR A 766 -20.68 40.97 -30.60
N ALA A 767 -21.20 39.76 -30.66
CA ALA A 767 -22.53 39.45 -31.17
C ALA A 767 -23.19 38.41 -30.27
N ILE A 768 -24.46 38.62 -29.95
CA ILE A 768 -25.27 37.70 -29.18
C ILE A 768 -26.49 37.30 -30.01
N THR A 769 -26.71 36.01 -30.17
CA THR A 769 -27.86 35.45 -30.90
C THR A 769 -28.65 34.52 -29.99
N SER A 770 -29.96 34.72 -29.91
CA SER A 770 -30.85 33.79 -29.19
C SER A 770 -30.90 32.43 -29.88
N ASN A 771 -31.01 31.36 -29.09
CA ASN A 771 -31.37 30.05 -29.59
C ASN A 771 -32.56 29.49 -28.78
N ALA A 772 -33.05 28.29 -29.13
CA ALA A 772 -34.24 27.71 -28.52
C ALA A 772 -34.13 27.50 -27.00
N ASN A 773 -32.91 27.40 -26.47
CA ASN A 773 -32.64 27.03 -25.09
C ASN A 773 -31.86 28.10 -24.32
N GLY A 774 -31.59 29.28 -24.90
CA GLY A 774 -30.72 30.31 -24.30
C GLY A 774 -30.15 31.26 -25.35
N TYR A 775 -28.83 31.50 -25.32
CA TYR A 775 -28.13 32.40 -26.24
C TYR A 775 -26.66 32.04 -26.47
N ILE A 776 -26.11 32.50 -27.59
CA ILE A 776 -24.70 32.34 -27.96
C ILE A 776 -24.06 33.71 -28.06
N LEU A 777 -22.94 33.90 -27.37
CA LEU A 777 -22.09 35.08 -27.45
C LEU A 777 -20.80 34.73 -28.19
N GLU A 778 -20.43 35.56 -29.17
CA GLU A 778 -19.07 35.61 -29.70
C GLU A 778 -18.48 37.00 -29.45
N ALA A 779 -17.20 37.07 -29.10
CA ALA A 779 -16.50 38.34 -28.92
C ALA A 779 -15.08 38.29 -29.46
N ARG A 780 -14.58 39.42 -29.96
CA ARG A 780 -13.15 39.68 -30.16
C ARG A 780 -12.72 40.85 -29.29
N ILE A 781 -11.62 40.67 -28.57
CA ILE A 781 -11.06 41.62 -27.62
C ILE A 781 -9.62 41.92 -28.03
N PRO A 782 -9.26 43.16 -28.40
CA PRO A 782 -7.89 43.50 -28.75
C PRO A 782 -6.94 43.31 -27.56
N TRP A 783 -5.76 42.71 -27.76
CA TRP A 783 -4.77 42.57 -26.68
C TRP A 783 -4.35 43.91 -26.06
N THR A 784 -4.44 44.99 -26.83
CA THR A 784 -4.16 46.35 -26.38
C THR A 784 -5.10 46.84 -25.29
N THR A 785 -6.36 46.39 -25.24
CA THR A 785 -7.29 46.78 -24.15
C THR A 785 -6.85 46.18 -22.82
N MET A 786 -6.21 45.01 -22.86
CA MET A 786 -5.62 44.30 -21.71
C MET A 786 -4.17 44.71 -21.43
N GLN A 787 -3.62 45.70 -22.15
CA GLN A 787 -2.22 46.13 -22.06
C GLN A 787 -1.21 44.99 -22.27
N ALA A 788 -1.55 44.05 -23.16
CA ALA A 788 -0.82 42.81 -23.35
C ALA A 788 -0.22 42.68 -24.75
N VAL A 789 0.85 41.90 -24.85
CA VAL A 789 1.38 41.38 -26.11
C VAL A 789 1.46 39.85 -25.97
N PRO A 790 0.61 39.08 -26.68
CA PRO A 790 0.51 37.64 -26.46
C PRO A 790 1.76 36.89 -26.95
N GLN A 791 2.21 35.90 -26.20
CA GLN A 791 3.32 35.01 -26.58
C GLN A 791 2.94 33.54 -26.43
N ILE A 792 3.47 32.67 -27.31
CA ILE A 792 3.32 31.22 -27.15
C ILE A 792 4.00 30.78 -25.85
N GLY A 793 3.33 29.96 -25.05
CA GLY A 793 3.74 29.51 -23.74
C GLY A 793 3.41 30.48 -22.60
N GLN A 794 2.89 31.68 -22.90
CA GLN A 794 2.51 32.65 -21.86
C GLN A 794 1.36 32.11 -21.01
N GLN A 795 1.55 32.14 -19.70
CA GLN A 795 0.49 31.89 -18.73
C GLN A 795 -0.20 33.20 -18.35
N LEU A 796 -1.51 33.14 -18.12
CA LEU A 796 -2.34 34.26 -17.69
C LEU A 796 -3.42 33.74 -16.74
N GLY A 797 -3.81 34.56 -15.76
CA GLY A 797 -5.02 34.33 -14.99
C GLY A 797 -6.25 34.52 -15.89
N PHE A 798 -7.22 33.61 -15.77
CA PHE A 798 -8.35 33.55 -16.69
C PHE A 798 -9.60 33.04 -15.98
N ASP A 799 -10.77 33.61 -16.27
CA ASP A 799 -12.05 33.02 -15.86
C ASP A 799 -13.19 33.39 -16.80
N PHE A 800 -14.22 32.55 -16.82
CA PHE A 800 -15.50 32.80 -17.47
C PHE A 800 -16.61 32.67 -16.45
N MET A 801 -17.57 33.59 -16.50
CA MET A 801 -18.76 33.55 -15.66
C MET A 801 -20.00 33.92 -16.47
N THR A 802 -21.16 33.49 -15.99
CA THR A 802 -22.46 33.95 -16.51
C THR A 802 -23.34 34.33 -15.34
N ASN A 803 -24.00 35.47 -15.46
CA ASN A 803 -25.07 35.94 -14.58
C ASN A 803 -26.41 35.54 -15.19
N ASP A 804 -27.41 35.46 -14.32
CA ASP A 804 -28.75 34.91 -14.58
C ASP A 804 -29.79 35.76 -13.88
N ASP A 805 -30.80 36.20 -14.63
CA ASP A 805 -31.90 37.02 -14.14
C ASP A 805 -33.23 36.51 -14.72
N ASP A 806 -34.03 35.89 -13.86
CA ASP A 806 -35.26 35.19 -14.24
C ASP A 806 -36.50 36.09 -14.04
N ASP A 807 -36.32 37.25 -13.38
CA ASP A 807 -37.37 38.20 -13.09
C ASP A 807 -36.97 39.66 -13.41
N ASN A 808 -37.84 40.62 -13.14
CA ASN A 808 -37.56 42.03 -13.41
C ASN A 808 -36.80 42.70 -12.24
N GLY A 809 -35.84 41.97 -11.68
CA GLY A 809 -35.27 42.21 -10.37
C GLY A 809 -33.76 42.42 -10.43
N ALA A 810 -33.02 41.61 -9.71
CA ALA A 810 -31.57 41.64 -9.70
C ALA A 810 -31.07 40.21 -9.63
N ARG A 811 -30.03 39.88 -10.40
CA ARG A 811 -29.37 38.58 -10.50
C ARG A 811 -29.81 37.50 -9.49
N ASP A 812 -30.50 36.51 -10.04
CA ASP A 812 -30.95 35.29 -9.35
C ASP A 812 -29.87 34.22 -9.24
N GLY A 813 -28.90 34.21 -10.16
CA GLY A 813 -27.87 33.17 -10.26
C GLY A 813 -26.55 33.63 -10.86
N LYS A 814 -25.45 32.95 -10.49
CA LYS A 814 -24.15 33.12 -11.16
C LYS A 814 -23.34 31.83 -11.22
N LEU A 815 -22.88 31.46 -12.41
CA LEU A 815 -21.95 30.35 -12.61
C LEU A 815 -20.55 30.83 -13.00
N SER A 816 -19.53 30.07 -12.59
CA SER A 816 -18.14 30.27 -12.98
C SER A 816 -17.49 28.98 -13.48
N TRP A 817 -16.47 29.13 -14.33
CA TRP A 817 -15.55 28.05 -14.69
C TRP A 817 -14.58 27.74 -13.54
N ASN A 818 -13.90 28.74 -12.96
CA ASN A 818 -12.83 28.50 -11.99
C ASN A 818 -13.05 29.09 -10.59
N ALA A 819 -13.50 30.33 -10.44
CA ALA A 819 -13.68 30.93 -9.12
C ALA A 819 -14.65 30.11 -8.25
N SER A 820 -14.43 30.12 -6.94
CA SER A 820 -15.30 29.44 -5.96
C SER A 820 -16.13 30.40 -5.11
N THR A 821 -15.94 31.70 -5.28
CA THR A 821 -16.68 32.76 -4.58
C THR A 821 -16.92 33.93 -5.53
N ASP A 822 -18.01 34.69 -5.34
CA ASP A 822 -18.32 35.89 -6.13
C ASP A 822 -17.51 37.11 -5.69
N ALA A 823 -16.18 37.00 -5.80
CA ALA A 823 -15.23 38.08 -5.52
C ALA A 823 -14.23 38.31 -6.66
N ALA A 824 -14.36 37.58 -7.77
CA ALA A 824 -13.47 37.68 -8.92
C ALA A 824 -13.50 39.07 -9.59
N TRP A 825 -14.59 39.83 -9.42
CA TRP A 825 -14.74 41.21 -9.91
C TRP A 825 -13.68 42.19 -9.38
N ASN A 826 -12.97 41.85 -8.29
CA ASN A 826 -11.82 42.63 -7.82
C ASN A 826 -10.62 41.81 -7.35
N ASN A 827 -10.69 40.47 -7.36
CA ASN A 827 -9.66 39.59 -6.79
C ASN A 827 -9.12 38.57 -7.81
N PRO A 828 -8.02 38.89 -8.53
CA PRO A 828 -7.40 38.01 -9.52
C PRO A 828 -6.87 36.67 -8.98
N SER A 829 -6.60 36.57 -7.67
CA SER A 829 -6.16 35.31 -7.03
C SER A 829 -7.17 34.17 -7.19
N LEU A 830 -8.42 34.49 -7.49
CA LEU A 830 -9.51 33.54 -7.71
C LEU A 830 -9.57 33.02 -9.16
N PHE A 831 -8.88 33.67 -10.10
CA PHE A 831 -8.92 33.28 -11.50
C PHE A 831 -8.23 31.93 -11.72
N GLY A 832 -8.68 31.18 -12.72
CA GLY A 832 -7.97 30.00 -13.20
C GLY A 832 -6.65 30.38 -13.86
N THR A 833 -5.86 29.40 -14.30
CA THR A 833 -4.69 29.67 -15.15
C THR A 833 -5.00 29.22 -16.56
N ALA A 834 -4.70 30.05 -17.55
CA ALA A 834 -4.70 29.68 -18.95
C ALA A 834 -3.29 29.80 -19.56
N VAL A 835 -3.04 29.10 -20.66
CA VAL A 835 -1.78 29.16 -21.42
C VAL A 835 -2.07 29.40 -22.90
N LEU A 836 -1.34 30.35 -23.49
CA LEU A 836 -1.42 30.64 -24.93
C LEU A 836 -0.56 29.63 -25.71
N GLN A 837 -1.20 28.84 -26.56
CA GLN A 837 -0.54 27.79 -27.34
C GLN A 837 -0.46 28.17 -28.83
N GLY A 838 0.53 27.64 -29.55
CA GLY A 838 0.62 27.79 -31.01
C GLY A 838 -0.54 27.15 -31.78
N VAL A 839 -0.53 27.25 -33.11
CA VAL A 839 -1.61 26.75 -33.98
C VAL A 839 -1.68 25.21 -33.91
N ILE A 840 -2.91 24.66 -33.89
CA ILE A 840 -3.15 23.22 -33.98
C ILE A 840 -2.74 22.72 -35.37
N SER A 841 -1.78 21.80 -35.46
CA SER A 841 -1.45 21.13 -36.73
C SER A 841 -2.54 20.11 -37.08
N THR A 842 -3.41 20.44 -38.03
CA THR A 842 -4.53 19.57 -38.49
C THR A 842 -4.11 18.46 -39.45
N SER A 843 -2.86 17.97 -39.39
CA SER A 843 -2.51 16.72 -40.07
C SER A 843 -2.92 15.54 -39.20
N ARG A 844 -4.20 15.14 -39.26
CA ARG A 844 -4.76 13.78 -39.03
C ARG A 844 -6.21 13.84 -38.52
N ILE A 845 -7.18 14.06 -39.42
CA ILE A 845 -8.49 13.41 -39.27
C ILE A 845 -8.94 12.94 -40.66
N ASN A 846 -8.74 11.65 -40.92
CA ASN A 846 -9.66 10.81 -41.70
C ASN A 846 -9.41 9.34 -41.33
N ASN A 847 -10.35 8.80 -40.54
CA ASN A 847 -10.68 7.38 -40.34
C ASN A 847 -9.56 6.34 -40.25
N SER A 848 -9.29 5.84 -39.04
CA SER A 848 -9.58 4.43 -38.72
C SER A 848 -9.61 4.22 -37.21
N LYS A 849 -10.66 3.55 -36.74
CA LYS A 849 -10.86 3.10 -35.36
C LYS A 849 -9.67 2.27 -34.86
N ASN A 850 -9.40 2.39 -33.55
CA ASN A 850 -8.58 1.51 -32.70
C ASN A 850 -7.06 1.82 -32.62
N ASN A 851 -6.67 2.74 -31.73
CA ASN A 851 -5.57 2.55 -30.74
C ASN A 851 -5.39 3.82 -29.88
N PRO A 852 -5.31 3.77 -28.54
CA PRO A 852 -4.89 4.90 -27.73
C PRO A 852 -3.40 4.80 -27.37
N GLU A 853 -2.55 5.67 -27.91
CA GLU A 853 -1.25 5.97 -27.32
C GLU A 853 -0.99 7.49 -27.23
N ILE A 854 -0.91 7.94 -25.97
CA ILE A 854 0.13 8.78 -25.34
C ILE A 854 0.24 10.27 -25.71
N PHE A 855 0.16 11.13 -24.68
CA PHE A 855 0.94 12.36 -24.56
C PHE A 855 1.43 12.59 -23.12
N MET A 856 2.75 12.68 -22.94
CA MET A 856 3.41 13.55 -21.96
C MET A 856 4.69 14.09 -22.61
N ASN A 857 4.86 15.41 -22.64
CA ASN A 857 6.14 16.06 -22.94
C ASN A 857 6.55 16.90 -21.71
N ASN A 858 7.81 16.76 -21.30
CA ASN A 858 8.58 17.80 -20.64
C ASN A 858 9.35 18.59 -21.71
N SER A 859 9.41 19.90 -21.56
CA SER A 859 10.22 20.82 -22.37
C SER A 859 11.67 20.85 -21.89
N ASP A 860 12.64 20.89 -22.81
CA ASP A 860 13.42 22.11 -23.06
C ASP A 860 14.34 22.00 -24.29
N GLU A 861 14.40 23.14 -24.98
CA GLU A 861 15.43 23.69 -25.87
C GLU A 861 15.66 23.20 -27.34
N THR A 862 15.09 24.03 -28.23
CA THR A 862 15.72 24.76 -29.37
C THR A 862 16.15 24.06 -30.68
N ASN A 863 15.65 24.68 -31.76
CA ASN A 863 16.17 24.80 -33.13
C ASN A 863 16.04 23.62 -34.13
N SER A 864 14.93 23.71 -34.87
CA SER A 864 14.88 23.76 -36.35
C SER A 864 15.53 22.62 -37.14
N ASN A 865 14.74 21.58 -37.43
CA ASN A 865 14.31 21.18 -38.78
C ASN A 865 13.61 19.83 -38.68
N SER A 866 12.28 19.83 -38.59
CA SER A 866 11.48 18.62 -38.61
C SER A 866 11.26 18.15 -40.04
N ASN A 867 11.72 16.93 -40.32
CA ASN A 867 11.01 15.96 -41.15
C ASN A 867 11.34 14.53 -40.66
N SER A 868 10.31 13.85 -40.14
CA SER A 868 10.06 12.40 -40.23
C SER A 868 10.71 11.42 -39.22
N VAL A 869 10.01 11.22 -38.09
CA VAL A 869 9.40 9.97 -37.54
C VAL A 869 9.97 8.57 -37.89
N THR A 870 10.08 7.76 -36.83
CA THR A 870 10.24 6.29 -36.68
C THR A 870 11.47 5.63 -37.28
N LEU A 871 12.40 5.19 -36.42
CA LEU A 871 13.65 4.63 -36.91
C LEU A 871 13.66 3.13 -37.17
N PHE A 872 13.02 2.27 -36.37
CA PHE A 872 12.91 0.84 -36.73
C PHE A 872 11.68 0.18 -36.09
N LYS A 873 10.83 -0.45 -36.90
CA LYS A 873 9.69 -1.29 -36.47
C LYS A 873 9.95 -2.75 -36.84
N VAL A 874 10.01 -3.65 -35.85
CA VAL A 874 10.30 -5.08 -36.08
C VAL A 874 9.05 -5.91 -35.83
N TYR A 875 8.61 -6.72 -36.80
CA TYR A 875 7.39 -7.53 -36.69
C TYR A 875 7.33 -8.71 -37.69
N PRO A 876 6.65 -9.81 -37.36
CA PRO A 876 6.00 -10.08 -36.07
C PRO A 876 7.02 -10.33 -34.95
N ASN A 877 6.66 -9.98 -33.71
CA ASN A 877 7.43 -10.30 -32.52
C ASN A 877 6.44 -10.53 -31.36
N PRO A 878 6.19 -11.79 -30.92
CA PRO A 878 6.95 -13.00 -31.27
C PRO A 878 6.84 -13.43 -32.73
N THR A 879 7.85 -14.15 -33.23
CA THR A 879 7.91 -14.72 -34.60
C THR A 879 8.03 -16.24 -34.56
N THR A 880 7.59 -16.92 -35.61
CA THR A 880 7.90 -18.36 -35.85
C THR A 880 9.14 -18.54 -36.73
N GLY A 881 9.73 -17.47 -37.24
CA GLY A 881 10.93 -17.50 -38.08
C GLY A 881 11.23 -16.16 -38.74
N ILE A 882 10.36 -15.69 -39.63
CA ILE A 882 10.60 -14.46 -40.41
C ILE A 882 10.16 -13.21 -39.63
N ILE A 883 11.00 -12.18 -39.63
CA ILE A 883 10.69 -10.84 -39.12
C ILE A 883 10.97 -9.78 -40.18
N ASN A 884 10.19 -8.72 -40.20
CA ASN A 884 10.33 -7.55 -41.07
C ASN A 884 10.78 -6.37 -40.23
N ILE A 885 11.65 -5.53 -40.78
CA ILE A 885 12.20 -4.34 -40.12
C ILE A 885 11.85 -3.12 -40.96
N ASP A 886 10.76 -2.42 -40.66
CA ASP A 886 10.48 -1.16 -41.34
C ASP A 886 11.51 -0.11 -40.89
N THR A 887 12.17 0.50 -41.85
CA THR A 887 13.14 1.57 -41.68
C THR A 887 13.03 2.53 -42.87
N SER A 888 13.37 3.80 -42.67
CA SER A 888 13.30 4.83 -43.70
C SER A 888 14.48 4.82 -44.68
N GLN A 889 15.52 4.04 -44.40
CA GLN A 889 16.75 3.96 -45.20
C GLN A 889 17.47 2.62 -44.98
N ASN A 890 18.56 2.37 -45.73
CA ASN A 890 19.31 1.12 -45.61
C ASN A 890 19.94 0.97 -44.22
N ALA A 891 19.91 -0.25 -43.68
CA ALA A 891 20.43 -0.54 -42.34
C ALA A 891 21.17 -1.88 -42.29
N LEU A 892 22.23 -1.92 -41.47
CA LEU A 892 22.91 -3.14 -41.07
C LEU A 892 22.24 -3.73 -39.83
N VAL A 893 21.93 -5.02 -39.86
CA VAL A 893 21.31 -5.74 -38.75
C VAL A 893 22.24 -6.85 -38.29
N HIS A 894 22.64 -6.82 -37.01
CA HIS A 894 23.29 -7.93 -36.32
C HIS A 894 22.29 -8.61 -35.39
N VAL A 895 22.17 -9.94 -35.46
CA VAL A 895 21.31 -10.75 -34.59
C VAL A 895 22.19 -11.56 -33.66
N TYR A 896 21.93 -11.48 -32.36
CA TYR A 896 22.61 -12.24 -31.31
C TYR A 896 21.62 -13.19 -30.63
N ASP A 897 22.08 -14.38 -30.23
CA ASP A 897 21.32 -15.27 -29.34
C ASP A 897 21.38 -14.82 -27.88
N SER A 898 20.68 -15.52 -26.99
CA SER A 898 20.63 -15.21 -25.55
C SER A 898 21.96 -15.37 -24.82
N ALA A 899 22.95 -16.04 -25.42
CA ALA A 899 24.31 -16.13 -24.89
C ALA A 899 25.22 -15.01 -25.41
N GLY A 900 24.69 -14.09 -26.23
CA GLY A 900 25.43 -12.98 -26.81
C GLY A 900 26.25 -13.35 -28.06
N LYS A 901 26.06 -14.55 -28.63
CA LYS A 901 26.75 -14.96 -29.86
C LYS A 901 26.01 -14.41 -31.08
N LYS A 902 26.72 -13.75 -32.00
CA LYS A 902 26.15 -13.28 -33.28
C LYS A 902 25.78 -14.48 -34.15
N VAL A 903 24.50 -14.64 -34.45
CA VAL A 903 23.94 -15.76 -35.23
C VAL A 903 23.59 -15.38 -36.67
N LEU A 904 23.34 -14.09 -36.94
CA LEU A 904 23.02 -13.60 -38.28
C LEU A 904 23.49 -12.14 -38.44
N GLU A 905 23.88 -11.78 -39.65
CA GLU A 905 24.16 -10.41 -40.07
C GLU A 905 23.55 -10.18 -41.46
N LYS A 906 22.83 -9.08 -41.64
CA LYS A 906 22.21 -8.75 -42.92
C LYS A 906 22.09 -7.25 -43.13
N GLN A 907 22.45 -6.80 -44.33
CA GLN A 907 22.09 -5.48 -44.83
C GLN A 907 20.65 -5.52 -45.35
N ILE A 908 19.82 -4.62 -44.84
CA ILE A 908 18.42 -4.45 -45.25
C ILE A 908 18.24 -3.13 -45.99
N THR A 909 17.27 -3.12 -46.90
CA THR A 909 16.83 -1.92 -47.63
C THR A 909 15.34 -1.69 -47.36
N THR A 910 14.82 -0.51 -47.74
CA THR A 910 13.39 -0.19 -47.59
C THR A 910 12.45 -1.17 -48.33
N THR A 911 12.97 -1.89 -49.34
CA THR A 911 12.24 -2.91 -50.12
C THR A 911 12.62 -4.36 -49.80
N ASN A 912 13.73 -4.59 -49.09
CA ASN A 912 14.20 -5.92 -48.68
C ASN A 912 14.59 -5.86 -47.20
N ASN A 913 13.57 -5.96 -46.35
CA ASN A 913 13.65 -5.68 -44.92
C ASN A 913 13.45 -6.90 -44.01
N GLN A 914 13.50 -8.10 -44.58
CA GLN A 914 13.27 -9.34 -43.84
C GLN A 914 14.54 -9.93 -43.24
N ILE A 915 14.45 -10.40 -41.99
CA ILE A 915 15.42 -11.28 -41.35
C ILE A 915 14.75 -12.64 -41.15
N ASP A 916 15.44 -13.70 -41.57
CA ASP A 916 14.94 -15.07 -41.46
C ASP A 916 15.65 -15.81 -40.32
N LEU A 917 14.90 -16.11 -39.25
CA LEU A 917 15.35 -16.89 -38.11
C LEU A 917 14.81 -18.33 -38.14
N THR A 918 14.20 -18.79 -39.24
CA THR A 918 13.54 -20.10 -39.32
C THR A 918 14.46 -21.25 -38.94
N ASN A 919 15.75 -21.18 -39.30
CA ASN A 919 16.75 -22.21 -38.98
C ASN A 919 17.45 -22.03 -37.62
N GLN A 920 17.09 -21.00 -36.85
CA GLN A 920 17.60 -20.77 -35.49
C GLN A 920 16.76 -21.54 -34.45
N ILE A 921 17.28 -21.84 -33.26
CA ILE A 921 16.49 -22.51 -32.22
C ILE A 921 15.39 -21.59 -31.65
N THR A 922 14.34 -22.15 -31.06
CA THR A 922 13.35 -21.39 -30.29
C THR A 922 14.04 -20.65 -29.14
N GLY A 923 13.74 -19.37 -28.93
CA GLY A 923 14.42 -18.57 -27.92
C GLY A 923 14.41 -17.06 -28.14
N ILE A 924 15.17 -16.35 -27.32
CA ILE A 924 15.30 -14.89 -27.37
C ILE A 924 16.50 -14.51 -28.24
N TYR A 925 16.29 -13.56 -29.14
CA TYR A 925 17.29 -12.94 -29.98
C TYR A 925 17.36 -11.43 -29.74
N ILE A 926 18.55 -10.85 -29.86
CA ILE A 926 18.79 -9.42 -29.77
C ILE A 926 19.23 -8.92 -31.15
N LEU A 927 18.49 -7.98 -31.72
CA LEU A 927 18.81 -7.31 -32.98
C LEU A 927 19.47 -5.97 -32.69
N ASN A 928 20.69 -5.76 -33.16
CA ASN A 928 21.29 -4.43 -33.25
C ASN A 928 21.17 -3.95 -34.69
N ILE A 929 20.42 -2.88 -34.90
CA ILE A 929 20.16 -2.29 -36.21
C ILE A 929 20.86 -0.95 -36.27
N SER A 930 21.61 -0.66 -37.34
CA SER A 930 22.30 0.62 -37.53
C SER A 930 22.20 1.10 -38.97
N THR A 931 21.82 2.36 -39.19
CA THR A 931 21.79 3.00 -40.51
C THR A 931 23.07 3.78 -40.80
N GLU A 932 23.28 4.12 -42.07
CA GLU A 932 24.49 4.82 -42.55
C GLU A 932 24.67 6.24 -41.97
N ASP A 933 23.58 6.91 -41.57
CA ASP A 933 23.59 8.23 -40.92
C ASP A 933 23.87 8.19 -39.41
N GLY A 934 24.20 7.01 -38.88
CA GLY A 934 24.58 6.81 -37.47
C GLY A 934 23.43 6.53 -36.51
N GLN A 935 22.19 6.40 -36.98
CA GLN A 935 21.09 5.96 -36.12
C GLN A 935 21.22 4.48 -35.79
N TYR A 936 20.96 4.10 -34.55
CA TYR A 936 21.01 2.69 -34.13
C TYR A 936 19.89 2.35 -33.14
N LYS A 937 19.49 1.07 -33.11
CA LYS A 937 18.51 0.56 -32.16
C LYS A 937 18.76 -0.91 -31.84
N THR A 938 18.57 -1.27 -30.57
CA THR A 938 18.61 -2.65 -30.10
C THR A 938 17.19 -3.14 -29.80
N ILE A 939 16.79 -4.28 -30.35
CA ILE A 939 15.43 -4.84 -30.23
C ILE A 939 15.49 -6.31 -29.83
N LYS A 940 14.75 -6.67 -28.78
CA LYS A 940 14.55 -8.06 -28.38
C LYS A 940 13.47 -8.71 -29.25
N VAL A 941 13.77 -9.83 -29.88
CA VAL A 941 12.84 -10.66 -30.67
C VAL A 941 12.69 -12.02 -30.00
N VAL A 942 11.45 -12.48 -29.84
CA VAL A 942 11.13 -13.82 -29.33
C VAL A 942 10.79 -14.71 -30.51
N LYS A 943 11.56 -15.78 -30.72
CA LYS A 943 11.20 -16.85 -31.64
C LYS A 943 10.49 -17.96 -30.87
N LEU A 944 9.27 -18.30 -31.29
CA LEU A 944 8.45 -19.40 -30.77
C LEU A 944 8.88 -20.76 -31.34
#